data_AF-A0A9P6EAM1-F1
#
_entry.id   AF-A0A9P6EAM1-F1
#
_cell.length_a   1.000
_cell.length_b   1.000
_cell.length_c   1.000
_cell.angle_alpha   90.00
_cell.angle_beta   90.00
_cell.angle_gamma   90.00
#
_symmetry.space_group_name_H-M   'P 1'
#
loop_
_entity.id
_entity.type
_entity.pdbx_description
1 polymer ?
#
loop_
_entity_poly.entity_id
_entity_poly.type
_entity_poly.pdbx_seq_one_letter_code
_entity_poly.pdbx_strand_id
1 'polypeptide(L)'
;MSGRAVRSTQLDSTQALYMLQQNPKKILDNARKGLMQDLVELSNFWPAASNVPQLLNFGVIGVFLTHLDGSTVPALNSRAASIGFRGSPTIDKAWVSLAGISKIGPFLCEDDRSADLVKAEKNILAKWKDIFKWCSFFYATRIAPVAVSAAAPTVSPQLQRSALDFIPAVLYALSRSEPLRDAMVRTAGSLELATRMWILEDECPVPTSQDIPICTAALDGLLRVPNLLEIAVRERPVFETEEEKEDRIDKVVDRHRAMVNGMLDRIVKTAGESSKNVNQLLLKRIKTVNSSPQIATPYSAINLDLMGHLCRTPTHDLRMGFLAEGAIKMCTKVAVTICGMLDMSLGYASQQRARIDFGGQTSRMQNLSDREENLLGALVAAIGFLSNTLESTDGFSWVNSSVNAGLLTAWTSAAKYMKYMHPEDADMIMMILRDTLPRYLVYRSVVGNVKHQVTRLRDSKAESKKSKKSTSKAEKGKANWDLGKRKGEGDELDMVEWIPEARNIWRKFEKLALERYIISRHMKAVKSLVATCDNVKCQKMESKNNFMKCSGCGTSLYCSRECQIVAWKEGGHKNVCKMKQTEVAEGKYEIITKSDADYFHHLSTCDARHNMPLLREMANASYPDLPPTALVICIDYLRYPTKFSVHPLADHDKHGPKIAPDASANSEARNDELINRARENPGKYGVVQSKIANGQGQQLVLSVVPGAFWDDAGWVVDEEDSVEYRAEADNDEEEEEAFLAKLQAQGREGLDGDDSKGFLGLKPEEVERMMSAINLKN
;
A
#
# COMPACT_ATOMS: atom_id res chain seq x y z
N MET A 1 4.30 -46.54 18.85
CA MET A 1 3.83 -45.53 19.81
C MET A 1 3.37 -44.21 19.16
N SER A 2 3.03 -44.19 17.87
CA SER A 2 2.80 -42.96 17.06
C SER A 2 1.40 -42.32 17.21
N GLY A 3 0.85 -42.29 18.43
CA GLY A 3 -0.48 -41.69 18.67
C GLY A 3 -0.89 -41.54 20.14
N ARG A 4 -0.06 -41.99 21.10
CA ARG A 4 -0.37 -41.86 22.53
C ARG A 4 0.21 -40.62 23.21
N ALA A 5 1.12 -39.89 22.57
CA ALA A 5 1.81 -38.77 23.21
C ALA A 5 0.95 -37.50 23.42
N VAL A 6 -0.32 -37.46 22.94
CA VAL A 6 -1.15 -36.23 23.00
C VAL A 6 -2.63 -36.51 23.32
N ARG A 7 -2.94 -37.52 24.13
CA ARG A 7 -4.27 -37.62 24.79
C ARG A 7 -4.11 -38.10 26.22
N SER A 8 -3.60 -37.19 27.05
CA SER A 8 -3.74 -37.24 28.50
C SER A 8 -5.19 -36.90 28.86
N THR A 9 -5.80 -37.64 29.79
CA THR A 9 -7.10 -37.27 30.35
C THR A 9 -6.95 -35.98 31.17
N GLN A 10 -8.00 -35.16 31.34
CA GLN A 10 -7.89 -33.91 32.12
C GLN A 10 -7.34 -34.13 33.55
N LEU A 11 -7.62 -35.29 34.15
CA LEU A 11 -7.10 -35.70 35.45
C LEU A 11 -5.56 -35.89 35.43
N ASP A 12 -5.05 -36.55 34.40
CA ASP A 12 -3.63 -36.88 34.20
C ASP A 12 -2.81 -35.61 33.88
N SER A 13 -3.38 -34.67 33.12
CA SER A 13 -2.75 -33.37 32.84
C SER A 13 -2.60 -32.49 34.08
N THR A 14 -3.59 -32.49 34.97
CA THR A 14 -3.55 -31.72 36.22
C THR A 14 -2.52 -32.28 37.18
N GLN A 15 -2.41 -33.60 37.25
CA GLN A 15 -1.43 -34.30 38.07
C GLN A 15 0.00 -34.06 37.57
N ALA A 16 0.25 -34.15 36.26
CA ALA A 16 1.58 -33.89 35.67
C ALA A 16 2.05 -32.44 35.92
N LEU A 17 1.14 -31.46 35.75
CA LEU A 17 1.45 -30.05 36.04
C LEU A 17 1.77 -29.83 37.53
N TYR A 18 1.01 -30.46 38.42
CA TYR A 18 1.27 -30.42 39.85
C TYR A 18 2.64 -31.03 40.20
N MET A 19 3.00 -32.16 39.60
CA MET A 19 4.31 -32.81 39.82
C MET A 19 5.47 -31.93 39.35
N LEU A 20 5.33 -31.27 38.20
CA LEU A 20 6.31 -30.31 37.68
C LEU A 20 6.49 -29.10 38.62
N GLN A 21 5.42 -28.63 39.25
CA GLN A 21 5.47 -27.54 40.22
C GLN A 21 6.11 -27.96 41.56
N GLN A 22 5.83 -29.16 42.05
CA GLN A 22 6.33 -29.64 43.34
C GLN A 22 7.81 -30.01 43.30
N ASN A 23 8.27 -30.67 42.23
CA ASN A 23 9.65 -31.19 42.14
C ASN A 23 10.32 -30.89 40.77
N PRO A 24 10.41 -29.62 40.35
CA PRO A 24 10.89 -29.26 39.02
C PRO A 24 12.31 -29.77 38.73
N LYS A 25 13.22 -29.71 39.72
CA LYS A 25 14.61 -30.17 39.56
C LYS A 25 14.71 -31.67 39.26
N LYS A 26 13.92 -32.50 39.95
CA LYS A 26 13.91 -33.95 39.75
C LYS A 26 13.44 -34.32 38.35
N ILE A 27 12.35 -33.70 37.89
CA ILE A 27 11.81 -33.92 36.55
C ILE A 27 12.80 -33.45 35.48
N LEU A 28 13.43 -32.29 35.67
CA LEU A 28 14.47 -31.79 34.77
C LEU A 28 15.69 -32.74 34.70
N ASP A 29 16.18 -33.25 35.83
CA ASP A 29 17.31 -34.17 35.86
C ASP A 29 16.98 -35.52 35.23
N ASN A 30 15.78 -36.05 35.48
CA ASN A 30 15.28 -37.26 34.86
C ASN A 30 15.14 -37.11 33.34
N ALA A 31 14.51 -36.03 32.90
CA ALA A 31 14.36 -35.69 31.49
C ALA A 31 15.74 -35.49 30.84
N ARG A 32 16.71 -34.86 31.51
CA ARG A 32 18.10 -34.72 31.04
C ARG A 32 18.79 -36.07 30.86
N LYS A 33 18.54 -37.03 31.77
CA LYS A 33 19.01 -38.43 31.64
C LYS A 33 18.26 -39.21 30.56
N GLY A 34 17.22 -38.64 29.96
CA GLY A 34 16.45 -39.24 28.88
C GLY A 34 15.38 -40.22 29.35
N LEU A 35 14.86 -40.06 30.57
CA LEU A 35 13.63 -40.74 30.98
C LEU A 35 12.45 -40.18 30.19
N MET A 36 11.86 -41.04 29.36
CA MET A 36 10.89 -40.62 28.34
C MET A 36 9.62 -40.00 28.93
N GLN A 37 9.12 -40.54 30.03
CA GLN A 37 7.92 -40.04 30.71
C GLN A 37 8.13 -38.59 31.18
N ASP A 38 9.19 -38.34 31.95
CA ASP A 38 9.54 -37.00 32.45
C ASP A 38 9.82 -36.02 31.30
N LEU A 39 10.46 -36.48 30.22
CA LEU A 39 10.72 -35.64 29.04
C LEU A 39 9.42 -35.25 28.30
N VAL A 40 8.46 -36.18 28.18
CA VAL A 40 7.15 -35.92 27.58
C VAL A 40 6.33 -34.97 28.45
N GLU A 41 6.28 -35.20 29.76
CA GLU A 41 5.59 -34.31 30.70
C GLU A 41 6.18 -32.91 30.66
N LEU A 42 7.51 -32.80 30.74
CA LEU A 42 8.19 -31.51 30.67
C LEU A 42 7.90 -30.80 29.35
N SER A 43 8.02 -31.50 28.21
CA SER A 43 7.72 -30.96 26.89
C SER A 43 6.27 -30.48 26.76
N ASN A 44 5.32 -31.21 27.36
CA ASN A 44 3.90 -30.87 27.31
C ASN A 44 3.53 -29.66 28.16
N PHE A 45 4.09 -29.55 29.37
CA PHE A 45 3.52 -28.70 30.41
C PHE A 45 4.41 -27.53 30.86
N TRP A 46 5.69 -27.48 30.47
CA TRP A 46 6.59 -26.41 30.93
C TRP A 46 6.11 -24.96 30.66
N PRO A 47 5.38 -24.64 29.57
CA PRO A 47 4.89 -23.26 29.34
C PRO A 47 3.64 -22.92 30.17
N ALA A 48 2.89 -23.93 30.61
CA ALA A 48 1.67 -23.77 31.41
C ALA A 48 1.95 -23.75 32.92
N ALA A 49 3.20 -23.98 33.32
CA ALA A 49 3.60 -23.96 34.71
C ALA A 49 3.63 -22.52 35.23
N SER A 50 3.03 -22.26 36.39
CA SER A 50 3.03 -20.93 37.03
C SER A 50 4.42 -20.39 37.37
N ASN A 51 5.46 -21.22 37.28
CA ASN A 51 6.85 -20.92 37.58
C ASN A 51 7.77 -20.93 36.33
N VAL A 52 7.28 -20.55 35.14
CA VAL A 52 8.11 -20.50 33.91
C VAL A 52 9.48 -19.81 34.11
N PRO A 53 9.58 -18.63 34.76
CA PRO A 53 10.89 -18.00 35.00
C PRO A 53 11.85 -18.90 35.78
N GLN A 54 11.34 -19.65 36.76
CA GLN A 54 12.12 -20.60 37.56
C GLN A 54 12.58 -21.80 36.71
N LEU A 55 11.73 -22.34 35.84
CA LEU A 55 12.09 -23.44 34.94
C LEU A 55 13.15 -23.02 33.90
N LEU A 56 13.05 -21.81 33.38
CA LEU A 56 14.05 -21.21 32.49
C LEU A 56 15.40 -21.08 33.20
N ASN A 57 15.41 -20.54 34.42
CA ASN A 57 16.61 -20.47 35.27
C ASN A 57 17.21 -21.86 35.54
N PHE A 58 16.37 -22.86 35.83
CA PHE A 58 16.82 -24.25 36.02
C PHE A 58 17.28 -24.95 34.72
N GLY A 59 17.23 -24.26 33.59
CA GLY A 59 17.80 -24.73 32.34
C GLY A 59 16.93 -25.77 31.63
N VAL A 60 15.61 -25.61 31.66
CA VAL A 60 14.65 -26.45 30.90
C VAL A 60 15.02 -26.53 29.42
N ILE A 61 15.46 -25.43 28.82
CA ILE A 61 15.92 -25.40 27.43
C ILE A 61 17.17 -26.28 27.23
N GLY A 62 18.11 -26.24 28.18
CA GLY A 62 19.30 -27.10 28.15
C GLY A 62 18.97 -28.60 28.20
N VAL A 63 17.88 -28.99 28.86
CA VAL A 63 17.38 -30.38 28.86
C VAL A 63 17.00 -30.82 27.45
N PHE A 64 16.20 -30.02 26.73
CA PHE A 64 15.81 -30.34 25.36
C PHE A 64 17.01 -30.35 24.40
N LEU A 65 17.91 -29.37 24.53
CA LEU A 65 19.12 -29.30 23.68
C LEU A 65 20.06 -30.49 23.86
N THR A 66 20.05 -31.16 25.03
CA THR A 66 20.86 -32.36 25.28
C THR A 66 20.47 -33.54 24.37
N HIS A 67 19.20 -33.64 24.00
CA HIS A 67 18.69 -34.71 23.13
C HIS A 67 18.63 -34.32 21.65
N LEU A 68 19.17 -33.15 21.30
CA LEU A 68 19.19 -32.61 19.94
C LEU A 68 20.62 -32.51 19.41
N ASP A 69 21.54 -33.37 19.84
CA ASP A 69 22.89 -33.42 19.28
C ASP A 69 22.86 -33.83 17.80
N GLY A 70 23.39 -32.97 16.93
CA GLY A 70 23.38 -33.16 15.48
C GLY A 70 24.25 -34.32 15.00
N SER A 71 25.16 -34.83 15.83
CA SER A 71 25.98 -36.01 15.54
C SER A 71 25.20 -37.32 15.70
N THR A 72 24.10 -37.29 16.44
CA THR A 72 23.23 -38.45 16.70
C THR A 72 22.12 -38.63 15.66
N VAL A 73 22.04 -37.72 14.68
CA VAL A 73 21.08 -37.78 13.58
C VAL A 73 21.41 -38.99 12.68
N PRO A 74 20.49 -39.95 12.50
CA PRO A 74 20.75 -41.13 11.68
C PRO A 74 20.96 -40.78 10.20
N ALA A 75 21.83 -41.52 9.53
CA ALA A 75 22.03 -41.39 8.09
C ALA A 75 20.79 -41.89 7.30
N LEU A 76 20.36 -41.10 6.31
CA LEU A 76 19.19 -41.37 5.46
C LEU A 76 19.42 -42.49 4.42
N ASN A 77 20.63 -43.07 4.36
CA ASN A 77 21.05 -44.06 3.36
C ASN A 77 20.74 -45.52 3.74
N SER A 78 19.98 -45.77 4.81
CA SER A 78 19.83 -47.10 5.39
C SER A 78 18.46 -47.73 5.10
N ARG A 79 18.43 -49.07 5.07
CA ARG A 79 17.24 -49.93 5.14
C ARG A 79 16.31 -49.60 6.33
N ALA A 80 16.74 -48.75 7.28
CA ALA A 80 15.94 -48.25 8.39
C ALA A 80 14.96 -47.14 7.98
N ALA A 81 15.23 -46.40 6.90
CA ALA A 81 14.30 -45.40 6.34
C ALA A 81 12.99 -46.05 5.85
N SER A 82 13.04 -47.31 5.38
CA SER A 82 11.84 -48.06 4.95
C SER A 82 11.03 -48.67 6.09
N ILE A 83 11.60 -48.80 7.29
CA ILE A 83 10.91 -49.37 8.48
C ILE A 83 10.28 -48.24 9.34
N GLY A 84 10.39 -46.98 8.91
CA GLY A 84 9.75 -45.83 9.55
C GLY A 84 10.34 -45.47 10.93
N PHE A 85 11.57 -45.91 11.23
CA PHE A 85 12.33 -45.58 12.45
C PHE A 85 11.56 -45.77 13.79
N ARG A 86 10.52 -46.61 13.80
CA ARG A 86 9.66 -46.77 14.99
C ARG A 86 10.44 -47.42 16.13
N GLY A 87 10.45 -46.76 17.30
CA GLY A 87 11.03 -47.31 18.53
C GLY A 87 12.53 -47.05 18.71
N SER A 88 13.11 -46.11 17.97
CA SER A 88 14.47 -45.61 18.27
C SER A 88 14.41 -44.61 19.42
N PRO A 89 15.01 -44.91 20.59
CA PRO A 89 14.96 -44.00 21.74
C PRO A 89 15.56 -42.63 21.45
N THR A 90 16.60 -42.55 20.62
CA THR A 90 17.24 -41.28 20.23
C THR A 90 16.28 -40.42 19.41
N ILE A 91 15.61 -41.01 18.42
CA ILE A 91 14.67 -40.30 17.54
C ILE A 91 13.44 -39.85 18.34
N ASP A 92 12.93 -40.70 19.23
CA ASP A 92 11.78 -40.38 20.08
C ASP A 92 12.11 -39.23 21.05
N LYS A 93 13.29 -39.25 21.68
CA LYS A 93 13.76 -38.15 22.56
C LYS A 93 13.97 -36.85 21.80
N ALA A 94 14.58 -36.90 20.61
CA ALA A 94 14.78 -35.73 19.76
C ALA A 94 13.43 -35.13 19.34
N TRP A 95 12.46 -35.97 18.94
CA TRP A 95 11.12 -35.52 18.60
C TRP A 95 10.43 -34.79 19.76
N VAL A 96 10.44 -35.37 20.96
CA VAL A 96 9.83 -34.75 22.15
C VAL A 96 10.59 -33.49 22.59
N SER A 97 11.90 -33.43 22.35
CA SER A 97 12.69 -32.23 22.68
C SER A 97 12.40 -31.08 21.73
N LEU A 98 12.19 -31.35 20.44
CA LEU A 98 11.65 -30.35 19.51
C LEU A 98 10.26 -29.85 19.95
N ALA A 99 9.43 -30.70 20.57
CA ALA A 99 8.11 -30.30 21.10
C ALA A 99 8.25 -29.32 22.25
N GLY A 100 9.27 -29.50 23.07
CA GLY A 100 9.56 -28.60 24.15
C GLY A 100 9.97 -27.23 23.60
N ILE A 101 10.86 -27.23 22.60
CA ILE A 101 11.39 -26.01 21.98
C ILE A 101 10.30 -25.23 21.23
N SER A 102 9.37 -25.90 20.53
CA SER A 102 8.33 -25.21 19.75
C SER A 102 7.41 -24.31 20.57
N LYS A 103 7.45 -24.42 21.90
CA LYS A 103 6.62 -23.62 22.81
C LYS A 103 7.34 -22.42 23.42
N ILE A 104 8.59 -22.16 23.04
CA ILE A 104 9.37 -21.04 23.59
C ILE A 104 8.93 -19.67 23.02
N GLY A 105 8.23 -19.65 21.88
CA GLY A 105 7.91 -18.45 21.11
C GLY A 105 7.33 -17.27 21.92
N PRO A 106 6.31 -17.48 22.79
CA PRO A 106 5.73 -16.41 23.61
C PRO A 106 6.74 -15.72 24.53
N PHE A 107 7.82 -16.40 24.90
CA PHE A 107 8.86 -15.87 25.79
C PHE A 107 10.04 -15.23 25.05
N LEU A 108 10.11 -15.38 23.73
CA LEU A 108 11.13 -14.74 22.88
C LEU A 108 10.69 -13.37 22.33
N CYS A 109 9.44 -12.96 22.56
CA CYS A 109 8.91 -11.66 22.15
C CYS A 109 9.35 -10.55 23.13
N GLU A 110 9.76 -9.38 22.63
CA GLU A 110 10.34 -8.31 23.44
C GLU A 110 9.29 -7.38 24.07
N ASP A 111 9.41 -7.22 25.39
CA ASP A 111 9.23 -5.97 26.17
C ASP A 111 9.80 -6.14 27.61
N ASP A 112 10.11 -7.37 28.06
CA ASP A 112 10.80 -7.62 29.33
C ASP A 112 11.72 -8.86 29.27
N ARG A 113 12.99 -8.67 28.84
CA ARG A 113 13.95 -9.78 28.66
C ARG A 113 14.76 -10.02 29.93
N SER A 114 14.27 -10.93 30.77
CA SER A 114 15.04 -11.46 31.91
C SER A 114 16.38 -12.08 31.45
N ALA A 115 17.40 -12.05 32.33
CA ALA A 115 18.72 -12.62 32.05
C ALA A 115 18.68 -14.11 31.66
N ASP A 116 17.71 -14.86 32.20
CA ASP A 116 17.51 -16.27 31.92
C ASP A 116 17.01 -16.53 30.48
N LEU A 117 16.16 -15.65 29.94
CA LEU A 117 15.70 -15.73 28.55
C LEU A 117 16.83 -15.45 27.56
N VAL A 118 17.67 -14.45 27.85
CA VAL A 118 18.86 -14.15 27.04
C VAL A 118 19.83 -15.35 27.03
N LYS A 119 20.00 -16.01 28.19
CA LYS A 119 20.81 -17.23 28.28
C LYS A 119 20.20 -18.39 27.48
N ALA A 120 18.90 -18.59 27.55
CA ALA A 120 18.19 -19.60 26.78
C ALA A 120 18.33 -19.37 25.26
N GLU A 121 18.13 -18.14 24.81
CA GLU A 121 18.31 -17.73 23.41
C GLU A 121 19.74 -18.02 22.92
N LYS A 122 20.77 -17.62 23.69
CA LYS A 122 22.18 -17.92 23.37
C LYS A 122 22.46 -19.42 23.26
N ASN A 123 21.88 -20.22 24.15
CA ASN A 123 22.04 -21.67 24.12
C ASN A 123 21.39 -22.29 22.87
N ILE A 124 20.19 -21.82 22.49
CA ILE A 124 19.51 -22.26 21.27
C ILE A 124 20.33 -21.85 20.04
N LEU A 125 20.83 -20.62 20.01
CA LEU A 125 21.64 -20.11 18.91
C LEU A 125 22.90 -20.95 18.71
N ALA A 126 23.60 -21.29 19.80
CA ALA A 126 24.77 -22.17 19.77
C ALA A 126 24.47 -23.58 19.25
N LYS A 127 23.21 -24.05 19.41
CA LYS A 127 22.74 -25.37 18.99
C LYS A 127 21.86 -25.36 17.74
N TRP A 128 21.66 -24.21 17.10
CA TRP A 128 20.75 -24.06 15.96
C TRP A 128 21.05 -25.04 14.82
N LYS A 129 22.33 -25.22 14.46
CA LYS A 129 22.72 -26.18 13.40
C LYS A 129 22.29 -27.61 13.71
N ASP A 130 22.33 -28.00 14.99
CA ASP A 130 21.93 -29.35 15.40
C ASP A 130 20.40 -29.50 15.39
N ILE A 131 19.67 -28.48 15.86
CA ILE A 131 18.20 -28.39 15.76
C ILE A 131 17.76 -28.50 14.29
N PHE A 132 18.40 -27.74 13.39
CA PHE A 132 18.09 -27.74 11.97
C PHE A 132 18.33 -29.11 11.30
N LYS A 133 19.41 -29.82 11.66
CA LYS A 133 19.66 -31.18 11.18
C LYS A 133 18.53 -32.13 11.58
N TRP A 134 18.05 -32.04 12.83
CA TRP A 134 16.91 -32.83 13.29
C TRP A 134 15.60 -32.48 12.56
N CYS A 135 15.30 -31.19 12.37
CA CYS A 135 14.16 -30.74 11.55
C CYS A 135 14.23 -31.31 10.13
N SER A 136 15.41 -31.24 9.50
CA SER A 136 15.64 -31.78 8.15
C SER A 136 15.46 -33.29 8.08
N PHE A 137 15.96 -34.02 9.08
CA PHE A 137 15.78 -35.46 9.20
C PHE A 137 14.30 -35.85 9.33
N PHE A 138 13.54 -35.16 10.18
CA PHE A 138 12.11 -35.43 10.34
C PHE A 138 11.30 -35.06 9.10
N TYR A 139 11.64 -33.98 8.40
CA TYR A 139 11.04 -33.66 7.11
C TYR A 139 11.27 -34.78 6.09
N ALA A 140 12.51 -35.23 5.94
CA ALA A 140 12.89 -36.26 4.98
C ALA A 140 12.38 -37.67 5.32
N THR A 141 11.87 -37.90 6.53
CA THR A 141 11.35 -39.20 6.97
C THR A 141 9.86 -39.22 7.23
N ARG A 142 9.23 -38.06 7.48
CA ARG A 142 7.81 -37.95 7.86
C ARG A 142 6.98 -37.04 6.95
N ILE A 143 7.59 -36.20 6.11
CA ILE A 143 6.83 -35.30 5.22
C ILE A 143 7.04 -35.69 3.75
N ALA A 144 8.29 -35.73 3.31
CA ALA A 144 8.67 -36.04 1.94
C ALA A 144 9.74 -37.15 1.95
N PRO A 145 9.33 -38.42 2.21
CA PRO A 145 10.27 -39.54 2.23
C PRO A 145 10.93 -39.70 0.86
N VAL A 146 12.26 -39.74 0.84
CA VAL A 146 13.02 -40.07 -0.36
C VAL A 146 12.69 -41.52 -0.75
N ALA A 147 12.23 -41.75 -1.98
CA ALA A 147 11.94 -43.09 -2.48
C ALA A 147 13.27 -43.87 -2.63
N VAL A 148 13.60 -44.69 -1.64
CA VAL A 148 14.79 -45.56 -1.68
C VAL A 148 14.53 -46.86 -2.46
N SER A 149 13.27 -47.15 -2.83
CA SER A 149 12.89 -48.28 -3.70
C SER A 149 11.58 -48.00 -4.45
N ALA A 150 11.27 -48.79 -5.49
CA ALA A 150 10.04 -48.70 -6.28
C ALA A 150 8.75 -48.86 -5.46
N ALA A 151 8.84 -49.44 -4.26
CA ALA A 151 7.80 -49.35 -3.23
C ALA A 151 8.21 -48.26 -2.24
N ALA A 152 7.82 -47.01 -2.50
CA ALA A 152 8.02 -45.93 -1.54
C ALA A 152 7.23 -46.26 -0.26
N PRO A 153 7.85 -46.22 0.94
CA PRO A 153 7.11 -46.38 2.18
C PRO A 153 6.09 -45.23 2.29
N THR A 154 4.80 -45.56 2.24
CA THR A 154 3.73 -44.58 2.41
C THR A 154 3.72 -44.11 3.86
N VAL A 155 4.15 -42.86 4.09
CA VAL A 155 3.99 -42.24 5.41
C VAL A 155 2.50 -42.08 5.68
N SER A 156 2.03 -42.57 6.82
CA SER A 156 0.63 -42.41 7.20
C SER A 156 0.25 -40.92 7.23
N PRO A 157 -0.90 -40.51 6.68
CA PRO A 157 -1.31 -39.10 6.66
C PRO A 157 -1.30 -38.41 8.03
N GLN A 158 -1.60 -39.14 9.12
CA GLN A 158 -1.55 -38.60 10.47
C GLN A 158 -0.13 -38.25 10.93
N LEU A 159 0.86 -39.08 10.56
CA LEU A 159 2.26 -38.82 10.87
C LEU A 159 2.79 -37.65 10.04
N GLN A 160 2.38 -37.56 8.77
CA GLN A 160 2.70 -36.44 7.90
C GLN A 160 2.13 -35.13 8.45
N ARG A 161 0.85 -35.12 8.84
CA ARG A 161 0.21 -33.95 9.46
C ARG A 161 0.87 -33.55 10.76
N SER A 162 1.16 -34.53 11.63
CA SER A 162 1.87 -34.25 12.88
C SER A 162 3.23 -33.61 12.62
N ALA A 163 3.94 -34.01 11.56
CA ALA A 163 5.20 -33.38 11.20
C ALA A 163 5.05 -31.98 10.59
N LEU A 164 4.04 -31.78 9.74
CA LEU A 164 3.70 -30.47 9.18
C LEU A 164 3.15 -29.50 10.23
N ASP A 165 2.56 -29.96 11.33
CA ASP A 165 2.17 -29.06 12.43
C ASP A 165 3.39 -28.63 13.25
N PHE A 166 4.36 -29.51 13.37
CA PHE A 166 5.32 -29.45 14.45
C PHE A 166 6.67 -28.87 14.07
N ILE A 167 7.22 -29.29 12.92
CA ILE A 167 8.50 -28.75 12.44
C ILE A 167 8.35 -27.24 12.19
N PRO A 168 7.29 -26.75 11.51
CA PRO A 168 7.06 -25.32 11.38
C PRO A 168 6.81 -24.62 12.72
N ALA A 169 6.16 -25.27 13.70
CA ALA A 169 6.00 -24.66 15.02
C ALA A 169 7.34 -24.36 15.70
N VAL A 170 8.35 -25.23 15.54
CA VAL A 170 9.72 -24.94 15.99
C VAL A 170 10.27 -23.73 15.25
N LEU A 171 10.19 -23.70 13.93
CA LEU A 171 10.73 -22.60 13.13
C LEU A 171 10.04 -21.26 13.46
N TYR A 172 8.71 -21.26 13.56
CA TYR A 172 7.91 -20.10 13.91
C TYR A 172 8.27 -19.57 15.31
N ALA A 173 8.32 -20.45 16.32
CA ALA A 173 8.68 -20.07 17.68
C ALA A 173 10.08 -19.43 17.75
N LEU A 174 11.08 -20.03 17.10
CA LEU A 174 12.45 -19.52 17.11
C LEU A 174 12.61 -18.22 16.30
N SER A 175 11.84 -18.07 15.21
CA SER A 175 11.88 -16.85 14.38
C SER A 175 11.42 -15.58 15.10
N ARG A 176 10.81 -15.70 16.28
CA ARG A 176 10.43 -14.55 17.14
C ARG A 176 11.64 -13.80 17.67
N SER A 177 12.78 -14.47 17.84
CA SER A 177 14.06 -13.86 18.20
C SER A 177 14.79 -13.40 16.94
N GLU A 178 15.22 -12.14 16.90
CA GLU A 178 15.97 -11.60 15.78
C GLU A 178 17.34 -12.29 15.56
N PRO A 179 18.19 -12.50 16.59
CA PRO A 179 19.45 -13.24 16.42
C PRO A 179 19.25 -14.67 15.90
N LEU A 180 18.22 -15.37 16.39
CA LEU A 180 17.90 -16.72 15.92
C LEU A 180 17.41 -16.67 14.47
N ARG A 181 16.48 -15.77 14.14
CA ARG A 181 15.95 -15.60 12.79
C ARG A 181 17.05 -15.32 11.76
N ASP A 182 18.01 -14.44 12.06
CA ASP A 182 19.16 -14.19 11.17
C ASP A 182 20.00 -15.47 10.95
N ALA A 183 20.31 -16.22 12.02
CA ALA A 183 21.01 -17.48 11.92
C ALA A 183 20.24 -18.53 11.10
N MET A 184 18.92 -18.59 11.27
CA MET A 184 18.03 -19.48 10.51
C MET A 184 18.05 -19.14 9.02
N VAL A 185 17.86 -17.87 8.66
CA VAL A 185 17.85 -17.42 7.25
C VAL A 185 19.21 -17.66 6.57
N ARG A 186 20.33 -17.41 7.26
CA ARG A 186 21.68 -17.68 6.73
C ARG A 186 22.02 -19.15 6.58
N THR A 187 21.30 -20.03 7.29
CA THR A 187 21.55 -21.48 7.21
C THR A 187 21.00 -22.03 5.89
N ALA A 188 21.90 -22.56 5.05
CA ALA A 188 21.54 -23.18 3.79
C ALA A 188 20.53 -24.33 4.01
N GLY A 189 19.44 -24.32 3.25
CA GLY A 189 18.36 -25.30 3.36
C GLY A 189 17.24 -24.93 4.35
N SER A 190 17.45 -23.98 5.27
CA SER A 190 16.44 -23.64 6.29
C SER A 190 15.22 -22.91 5.71
N LEU A 191 15.46 -21.87 4.92
CA LEU A 191 14.39 -21.15 4.22
C LEU A 191 13.69 -22.07 3.21
N GLU A 192 14.47 -22.89 2.49
CA GLU A 192 13.94 -23.87 1.54
C GLU A 192 13.08 -24.94 2.23
N LEU A 193 13.47 -25.37 3.44
CA LEU A 193 12.68 -26.30 4.24
C LEU A 193 11.33 -25.69 4.63
N ALA A 194 11.32 -24.44 5.11
CA ALA A 194 10.09 -23.71 5.42
C ALA A 194 9.19 -23.56 4.18
N THR A 195 9.75 -23.14 3.04
CA THR A 195 9.01 -23.00 1.77
C THR A 195 8.40 -24.31 1.30
N ARG A 196 9.13 -25.44 1.39
CA ARG A 196 8.58 -26.74 1.01
C ARG A 196 7.40 -27.15 1.90
N MET A 197 7.50 -26.95 3.21
CA MET A 197 6.39 -27.25 4.13
C MET A 197 5.20 -26.32 3.90
N TRP A 198 5.46 -25.05 3.55
CA TRP A 198 4.43 -24.08 3.17
C TRP A 198 3.67 -24.50 1.91
N ILE A 199 4.37 -25.00 0.88
CA ILE A 199 3.73 -25.55 -0.33
C ILE A 199 2.81 -26.73 0.01
N LEU A 200 3.29 -27.65 0.87
CA LEU A 200 2.57 -28.87 1.25
C LEU A 200 1.46 -28.66 2.30
N GLU A 201 1.29 -27.45 2.84
CA GLU A 201 0.42 -27.18 3.99
C GLU A 201 -1.04 -27.64 3.79
N ASP A 202 -1.57 -27.45 2.57
CA ASP A 202 -2.93 -27.81 2.17
C ASP A 202 -3.04 -29.17 1.49
N GLU A 203 -1.93 -29.83 1.18
CA GLU A 203 -1.93 -31.11 0.45
C GLU A 203 -2.16 -32.32 1.37
N CYS A 204 -2.00 -32.14 2.68
CA CYS A 204 -2.22 -33.22 3.64
C CYS A 204 -3.74 -33.45 3.84
N PRO A 205 -4.26 -34.67 3.63
CA PRO A 205 -5.69 -34.95 3.76
C PRO A 205 -6.20 -34.93 5.20
N VAL A 206 -5.29 -34.93 6.18
CA VAL A 206 -5.64 -34.78 7.60
C VAL A 206 -5.55 -33.28 7.93
N PRO A 207 -6.62 -32.66 8.45
CA PRO A 207 -6.60 -31.24 8.81
C PRO A 207 -5.60 -30.97 9.95
N THR A 208 -5.06 -29.75 9.99
CA THR A 208 -4.20 -29.32 11.09
C THR A 208 -4.97 -29.26 12.40
N SER A 209 -4.27 -29.51 13.49
CA SER A 209 -4.77 -29.30 14.86
C SER A 209 -4.45 -27.91 15.40
N GLN A 210 -3.72 -27.10 14.64
CA GLN A 210 -3.28 -25.76 15.04
C GLN A 210 -4.31 -24.71 14.66
N ASP A 211 -4.48 -23.71 15.54
CA ASP A 211 -5.41 -22.60 15.33
C ASP A 211 -4.89 -21.56 14.30
N ILE A 212 -3.69 -21.77 13.77
CA ILE A 212 -3.03 -20.90 12.79
C ILE A 212 -2.43 -21.74 11.65
N PRO A 213 -2.24 -21.16 10.44
CA PRO A 213 -1.55 -21.84 9.34
C PRO A 213 -0.06 -21.88 9.65
N ILE A 214 0.37 -22.86 10.43
CA ILE A 214 1.70 -22.86 11.05
C ILE A 214 2.86 -22.94 10.05
N CYS A 215 2.68 -23.56 8.88
CA CYS A 215 3.71 -23.53 7.83
C CYS A 215 3.83 -22.13 7.23
N THR A 216 2.69 -21.48 6.95
CA THR A 216 2.65 -20.09 6.48
C THR A 216 3.24 -19.14 7.53
N ALA A 217 2.88 -19.31 8.81
CA ALA A 217 3.40 -18.50 9.92
C ALA A 217 4.92 -18.66 10.08
N ALA A 218 5.46 -19.87 9.94
CA ALA A 218 6.89 -20.11 9.99
C ALA A 218 7.64 -19.40 8.84
N LEU A 219 7.11 -19.46 7.61
CA LEU A 219 7.70 -18.77 6.47
C LEU A 219 7.60 -17.25 6.63
N ASP A 220 6.45 -16.73 7.04
CA ASP A 220 6.24 -15.32 7.40
C ASP A 220 7.28 -14.86 8.42
N GLY A 221 7.38 -15.59 9.54
CA GLY A 221 8.30 -15.30 10.63
C GLY A 221 9.75 -15.22 10.18
N LEU A 222 10.19 -16.11 9.27
CA LEU A 222 11.55 -16.07 8.70
C LEU A 222 11.79 -14.89 7.75
N LEU A 223 10.76 -14.35 7.11
CA LEU A 223 10.85 -13.22 6.19
C LEU A 223 10.76 -11.85 6.88
N ARG A 224 10.58 -11.82 8.21
CA ARG A 224 10.69 -10.59 9.00
C ARG A 224 12.13 -10.12 9.01
N VAL A 225 12.42 -9.02 8.33
CA VAL A 225 13.75 -8.39 8.33
C VAL A 225 13.77 -7.19 9.27
N PRO A 226 14.88 -6.96 10.01
CA PRO A 226 15.02 -5.79 10.86
C PRO A 226 14.95 -4.50 10.05
N ASN A 227 14.47 -3.42 10.68
CA ASN A 227 14.49 -2.09 10.08
C ASN A 227 15.93 -1.52 10.12
N LEU A 228 16.79 -2.00 9.21
CA LEU A 228 18.21 -1.60 9.16
C LEU A 228 18.40 -0.09 8.93
N LEU A 229 17.40 0.57 8.34
CA LEU A 229 17.43 2.02 8.12
C LEU A 229 17.38 2.78 9.46
N GLU A 230 16.51 2.34 10.37
CA GLU A 230 16.38 2.95 11.70
C GLU A 230 17.66 2.77 12.52
N ILE A 231 18.29 1.60 12.42
CA ILE A 231 19.59 1.33 13.05
C ILE A 231 20.67 2.25 12.46
N ALA A 232 20.74 2.37 11.14
CA ALA A 232 21.73 3.23 10.47
C ALA A 232 21.55 4.72 10.81
N VAL A 233 20.31 5.19 10.93
CA VAL A 233 19.99 6.57 11.33
C VAL A 233 20.35 6.82 12.79
N ARG A 234 20.10 5.86 13.67
CA ARG A 234 20.40 5.97 15.11
C ARG A 234 21.90 5.94 15.41
N GLU A 235 22.66 5.13 14.69
CA GLU A 235 24.12 5.03 14.84
C GLU A 235 24.82 6.21 14.13
N ARG A 236 24.63 7.44 14.59
CA ARG A 236 25.29 8.61 13.98
C ARG A 236 26.75 8.74 14.45
N PRO A 237 27.75 8.74 13.56
CA PRO A 237 29.11 9.11 13.92
C PRO A 237 29.17 10.59 14.33
N VAL A 238 30.03 10.91 15.32
CA VAL A 238 30.11 12.26 15.92
C VAL A 238 30.55 13.34 14.90
N PHE A 239 31.21 12.94 13.81
CA PHE A 239 31.74 13.84 12.78
C PHE A 239 31.47 13.29 11.36
N GLU A 240 30.19 13.19 10.98
CA GLU A 240 29.78 12.75 9.63
C GLU A 240 29.16 13.92 8.86
N THR A 241 29.61 14.14 7.62
CA THR A 241 29.01 15.10 6.68
C THR A 241 27.67 14.56 6.13
N GLU A 242 26.80 15.42 5.59
CA GLU A 242 25.52 14.94 5.02
C GLU A 242 25.72 14.03 3.79
N GLU A 243 26.77 14.26 3.00
CA GLU A 243 27.11 13.39 1.85
C GLU A 243 27.59 12.00 2.31
N GLU A 244 28.46 11.93 3.32
CA GLU A 244 28.90 10.65 3.90
C GLU A 244 27.73 9.88 4.54
N LYS A 245 26.80 10.60 5.16
CA LYS A 245 25.58 10.03 5.73
C LYS A 245 24.67 9.45 4.66
N GLU A 246 24.44 10.17 3.55
CA GLU A 246 23.66 9.68 2.40
C GLU A 246 24.29 8.41 1.81
N ASP A 247 25.60 8.42 1.51
CA ASP A 247 26.32 7.25 0.99
C ASP A 247 26.26 6.04 1.95
N ARG A 248 26.37 6.28 3.26
CA ARG A 248 26.23 5.22 4.27
C ARG A 248 24.82 4.65 4.29
N ILE A 249 23.79 5.49 4.26
CA ILE A 249 22.38 5.07 4.22
C ILE A 249 22.13 4.25 2.94
N ASP A 250 22.60 4.71 1.78
CA ASP A 250 22.45 4.00 0.51
C ASP A 250 23.13 2.63 0.54
N LYS A 251 24.35 2.53 1.07
CA LYS A 251 25.04 1.25 1.28
C LYS A 251 24.29 0.30 2.23
N VAL A 252 23.60 0.83 3.24
CA VAL A 252 22.75 0.01 4.13
C VAL A 252 21.50 -0.46 3.39
N VAL A 253 20.84 0.42 2.64
CA VAL A 253 19.66 0.11 1.83
C VAL A 253 19.98 -0.94 0.76
N ASP A 254 21.09 -0.82 0.07
CA ASP A 254 21.51 -1.78 -0.96
C ASP A 254 21.85 -3.14 -0.37
N ARG A 255 22.57 -3.18 0.76
CA ARG A 255 22.82 -4.44 1.48
C ARG A 255 21.52 -5.08 1.95
N HIS A 256 20.59 -4.29 2.48
CA HIS A 256 19.27 -4.76 2.91
C HIS A 256 18.50 -5.35 1.72
N ARG A 257 18.45 -4.63 0.59
CA ARG A 257 17.79 -5.06 -0.64
C ARG A 257 18.40 -6.35 -1.18
N ALA A 258 19.72 -6.45 -1.25
CA ALA A 258 20.41 -7.64 -1.71
C ALA A 258 20.12 -8.86 -0.82
N MET A 259 20.09 -8.67 0.51
CA MET A 259 19.71 -9.71 1.46
C MET A 259 18.27 -10.19 1.23
N VAL A 260 17.31 -9.26 1.14
CA VAL A 260 15.89 -9.59 0.91
C VAL A 260 15.72 -10.30 -0.44
N ASN A 261 16.33 -9.80 -1.52
CA ASN A 261 16.26 -10.44 -2.83
C ASN A 261 16.83 -11.87 -2.80
N GLY A 262 17.98 -12.07 -2.16
CA GLY A 262 18.54 -13.41 -2.00
C GLY A 262 17.61 -14.38 -1.24
N MET A 263 16.81 -13.89 -0.28
CA MET A 263 15.78 -14.69 0.39
C MET A 263 14.62 -15.03 -0.56
N LEU A 264 14.12 -14.04 -1.30
CA LEU A 264 13.02 -14.21 -2.24
C LEU A 264 13.38 -15.14 -3.42
N ASP A 265 14.59 -15.01 -3.96
CA ASP A 265 15.11 -15.88 -5.03
C ASP A 265 15.17 -17.34 -4.59
N ARG A 266 15.59 -17.60 -3.34
CA ARG A 266 15.59 -18.96 -2.76
C ARG A 266 14.18 -19.53 -2.62
N ILE A 267 13.18 -18.69 -2.31
CA ILE A 267 11.77 -19.10 -2.27
C ILE A 267 11.30 -19.46 -3.68
N VAL A 268 11.51 -18.59 -4.66
CA VAL A 268 11.11 -18.82 -6.07
C VAL A 268 11.75 -20.11 -6.60
N LYS A 269 13.06 -20.28 -6.37
CA LYS A 269 13.79 -21.50 -6.76
C LYS A 269 13.19 -22.74 -6.11
N THR A 270 12.89 -22.68 -4.82
CA THR A 270 12.30 -23.81 -4.09
C THR A 270 10.88 -24.14 -4.54
N ALA A 271 10.13 -23.13 -4.99
CA ALA A 271 8.78 -23.27 -5.53
C ALA A 271 8.73 -23.63 -7.02
N GLY A 272 9.84 -24.16 -7.58
CA GLY A 272 9.90 -24.62 -8.97
C GLY A 272 10.31 -23.55 -9.97
N GLU A 273 11.20 -22.63 -9.57
CA GLU A 273 11.83 -21.61 -10.43
C GLU A 273 10.84 -20.65 -11.10
N SER A 274 9.64 -20.50 -10.53
CA SER A 274 8.61 -19.61 -11.08
C SER A 274 7.91 -18.83 -9.97
N SER A 275 8.00 -17.50 -10.04
CA SER A 275 7.28 -16.59 -9.15
C SER A 275 5.76 -16.80 -9.24
N LYS A 276 5.26 -17.24 -10.40
CA LYS A 276 3.84 -17.55 -10.61
C LYS A 276 3.32 -18.63 -9.66
N ASN A 277 4.12 -19.67 -9.38
CA ASN A 277 3.70 -20.75 -8.46
C ASN A 277 3.47 -20.21 -7.04
N VAL A 278 4.38 -19.35 -6.57
CA VAL A 278 4.28 -18.69 -5.25
C VAL A 278 3.05 -17.78 -5.20
N ASN A 279 2.89 -16.93 -6.23
CA ASN A 279 1.82 -15.94 -6.29
C ASN A 279 0.45 -16.60 -6.33
N GLN A 280 0.26 -17.60 -7.19
CA GLN A 280 -1.02 -18.28 -7.36
C GLN A 280 -1.40 -19.08 -6.12
N LEU A 281 -0.44 -19.76 -5.48
CA LEU A 281 -0.70 -20.48 -4.24
C LEU A 281 -1.16 -19.54 -3.13
N LEU A 282 -0.44 -18.44 -2.88
CA LEU A 282 -0.78 -17.51 -1.80
C LEU A 282 -2.09 -16.77 -2.08
N LEU A 283 -2.31 -16.29 -3.30
CA LEU A 283 -3.56 -15.62 -3.67
C LEU A 283 -4.76 -16.57 -3.58
N LYS A 284 -4.58 -17.86 -3.90
CA LYS A 284 -5.63 -18.87 -3.69
C LYS A 284 -5.97 -19.00 -2.20
N ARG A 285 -4.98 -19.10 -1.31
CA ARG A 285 -5.19 -19.14 0.15
C ARG A 285 -5.93 -17.92 0.67
N ILE A 286 -5.48 -16.73 0.30
CA ILE A 286 -6.12 -15.47 0.68
C ILE A 286 -7.58 -15.44 0.21
N LYS A 287 -7.87 -15.83 -1.05
CA LYS A 287 -9.25 -15.90 -1.56
C LYS A 287 -10.12 -16.89 -0.77
N THR A 288 -9.59 -18.08 -0.47
CA THR A 288 -10.29 -19.11 0.29
C THR A 288 -10.62 -18.64 1.70
N VAL A 289 -9.64 -18.12 2.44
CA VAL A 289 -9.84 -17.64 3.81
C VAL A 289 -10.87 -16.50 3.84
N ASN A 290 -10.74 -15.53 2.93
CA ASN A 290 -11.64 -14.37 2.89
C ASN A 290 -13.07 -14.68 2.44
N SER A 291 -13.30 -15.82 1.80
CA SER A 291 -14.63 -16.29 1.43
C SER A 291 -15.27 -17.19 2.49
N SER A 292 -14.63 -17.35 3.65
CA SER A 292 -15.01 -18.27 4.70
C SER A 292 -15.14 -17.57 6.06
N PRO A 293 -15.74 -18.23 7.07
CA PRO A 293 -15.71 -17.73 8.46
C PRO A 293 -14.30 -17.54 9.03
N GLN A 294 -13.27 -18.14 8.41
CA GLN A 294 -11.88 -18.01 8.85
C GLN A 294 -11.29 -16.61 8.64
N ILE A 295 -11.98 -15.71 7.93
CA ILE A 295 -11.53 -14.31 7.77
C ILE A 295 -11.32 -13.59 9.12
N ALA A 296 -12.02 -14.02 10.17
CA ALA A 296 -11.91 -13.48 11.52
C ALA A 296 -10.99 -14.31 12.45
N THR A 297 -10.06 -15.07 11.86
CA THR A 297 -9.04 -15.88 12.54
C THR A 297 -7.65 -15.39 12.14
N PRO A 298 -6.56 -15.82 12.81
CA PRO A 298 -5.20 -15.41 12.46
C PRO A 298 -4.78 -15.77 11.02
N TYR A 299 -5.49 -16.71 10.36
CA TYR A 299 -5.21 -17.13 8.99
C TYR A 299 -5.16 -15.97 7.99
N SER A 300 -6.09 -15.01 8.08
CA SER A 300 -6.12 -13.88 7.14
C SER A 300 -4.90 -12.98 7.31
N ALA A 301 -4.60 -12.55 8.55
CA ALA A 301 -3.48 -11.68 8.84
C ALA A 301 -2.15 -12.31 8.40
N ILE A 302 -1.90 -13.57 8.77
CA ILE A 302 -0.66 -14.28 8.46
C ILE A 302 -0.43 -14.43 6.94
N ASN A 303 -1.48 -14.73 6.16
CA ASN A 303 -1.33 -14.83 4.71
C ASN A 303 -1.10 -13.46 4.05
N LEU A 304 -1.73 -12.41 4.56
CA LEU A 304 -1.57 -11.04 4.07
C LEU A 304 -0.18 -10.48 4.43
N ASP A 305 0.32 -10.74 5.64
CA ASP A 305 1.67 -10.38 6.08
C ASP A 305 2.73 -11.07 5.23
N LEU A 306 2.58 -12.39 5.00
CA LEU A 306 3.47 -13.13 4.13
C LEU A 306 3.51 -12.52 2.72
N MET A 307 2.36 -12.15 2.17
CA MET A 307 2.29 -11.47 0.86
C MET A 307 3.02 -10.12 0.90
N GLY A 308 2.85 -9.35 1.98
CA GLY A 308 3.59 -8.10 2.21
C GLY A 308 5.11 -8.32 2.23
N HIS A 309 5.59 -9.38 2.89
CA HIS A 309 7.00 -9.76 2.92
C HIS A 309 7.53 -10.21 1.56
N LEU A 310 6.77 -11.00 0.80
CA LEU A 310 7.13 -11.43 -0.56
C LEU A 310 7.12 -10.28 -1.59
N CYS A 311 6.38 -9.20 -1.30
CA CYS A 311 6.31 -7.98 -2.10
C CYS A 311 7.18 -6.83 -1.56
N ARG A 312 8.13 -7.10 -0.65
CA ARG A 312 8.94 -6.06 -0.01
C ARG A 312 9.90 -5.38 -1.00
N THR A 313 10.50 -6.12 -1.93
CA THR A 313 11.37 -5.51 -2.94
C THR A 313 10.56 -5.08 -4.17
N PRO A 314 10.62 -3.79 -4.56
CA PRO A 314 9.82 -3.29 -5.65
C PRO A 314 10.08 -3.88 -7.04
N THR A 315 11.34 -4.23 -7.32
CA THR A 315 11.81 -4.71 -8.62
C THR A 315 11.79 -6.23 -8.75
N HIS A 316 11.35 -6.96 -7.72
CA HIS A 316 11.40 -8.41 -7.70
C HIS A 316 10.19 -9.04 -8.41
N ASP A 317 10.40 -10.14 -9.14
CA ASP A 317 9.38 -10.80 -9.97
C ASP A 317 8.13 -11.25 -9.19
N LEU A 318 8.31 -11.61 -7.91
CA LEU A 318 7.18 -11.93 -7.02
C LEU A 318 6.20 -10.75 -6.93
N ARG A 319 6.69 -9.54 -6.63
CA ARG A 319 5.85 -8.36 -6.53
C ARG A 319 5.12 -8.09 -7.84
N MET A 320 5.85 -8.11 -8.95
CA MET A 320 5.29 -7.85 -10.28
C MET A 320 4.21 -8.88 -10.63
N GLY A 321 4.43 -10.15 -10.30
CA GLY A 321 3.43 -11.19 -10.53
C GLY A 321 2.21 -11.07 -9.60
N PHE A 322 2.35 -10.66 -8.34
CA PHE A 322 1.20 -10.36 -7.47
C PHE A 322 0.38 -9.18 -8.00
N LEU A 323 1.06 -8.11 -8.46
CA LEU A 323 0.41 -6.96 -9.07
C LEU A 323 -0.36 -7.35 -10.33
N ALA A 324 0.25 -8.15 -11.22
CA ALA A 324 -0.37 -8.66 -12.44
C ALA A 324 -1.60 -9.54 -12.17
N GLU A 325 -1.58 -10.33 -11.09
CA GLU A 325 -2.71 -11.17 -10.64
C GLU A 325 -3.78 -10.40 -9.82
N GLY A 326 -3.66 -9.05 -9.76
CA GLY A 326 -4.69 -8.17 -9.18
C GLY A 326 -4.68 -8.07 -7.65
N ALA A 327 -3.53 -8.27 -7.00
CA ALA A 327 -3.41 -8.23 -5.54
C ALA A 327 -3.88 -6.92 -4.90
N ILE A 328 -3.66 -5.76 -5.55
CA ILE A 328 -4.14 -4.45 -5.07
C ILE A 328 -5.66 -4.42 -4.92
N LYS A 329 -6.37 -4.83 -5.98
CA LYS A 329 -7.84 -4.87 -6.00
C LYS A 329 -8.36 -5.88 -4.97
N MET A 330 -7.68 -7.02 -4.83
CA MET A 330 -8.02 -8.02 -3.82
C MET A 330 -7.88 -7.44 -2.40
N CYS A 331 -6.71 -6.92 -2.03
CA CYS A 331 -6.45 -6.41 -0.68
C CYS A 331 -7.38 -5.27 -0.31
N THR A 332 -7.68 -4.39 -1.27
CA THR A 332 -8.65 -3.31 -1.04
C THR A 332 -10.04 -3.87 -0.71
N LYS A 333 -10.52 -4.85 -1.47
CA LYS A 333 -11.81 -5.50 -1.19
C LYS A 333 -11.81 -6.23 0.14
N VAL A 334 -10.72 -6.90 0.48
CA VAL A 334 -10.56 -7.57 1.78
C VAL A 334 -10.64 -6.56 2.92
N ALA A 335 -9.96 -5.43 2.82
CA ALA A 335 -10.02 -4.35 3.80
C ALA A 335 -11.46 -3.79 3.95
N VAL A 336 -12.18 -3.58 2.84
CA VAL A 336 -13.61 -3.18 2.87
C VAL A 336 -14.47 -4.22 3.58
N THR A 337 -14.32 -5.51 3.24
CA THR A 337 -15.07 -6.61 3.88
C THR A 337 -14.81 -6.68 5.38
N ILE A 338 -13.55 -6.64 5.79
CA ILE A 338 -13.15 -6.68 7.20
C ILE A 338 -13.73 -5.47 7.96
N CYS A 339 -13.67 -4.28 7.38
CA CYS A 339 -14.28 -3.08 7.95
C CYS A 339 -15.80 -3.25 8.18
N GLY A 340 -16.51 -3.83 7.21
CA GLY A 340 -17.93 -4.15 7.37
C GLY A 340 -18.19 -5.15 8.50
N MET A 341 -17.31 -6.14 8.68
CA MET A 341 -17.40 -7.09 9.79
C MET A 341 -17.12 -6.45 11.16
N LEU A 342 -16.16 -5.54 11.23
CA LEU A 342 -15.87 -4.76 12.44
C LEU A 342 -17.03 -3.83 12.78
N ASP A 343 -17.63 -3.16 11.78
CA ASP A 343 -18.81 -2.30 11.96
C ASP A 343 -19.98 -3.10 12.56
N MET A 344 -20.17 -4.35 12.12
CA MET A 344 -21.15 -5.25 12.72
C MET A 344 -20.76 -5.65 14.16
N SER A 345 -19.52 -6.08 14.40
CA SER A 345 -19.10 -6.57 15.73
C SER A 345 -19.13 -5.48 16.80
N LEU A 346 -18.47 -4.36 16.53
CA LEU A 346 -18.28 -3.27 17.50
C LEU A 346 -19.52 -2.37 17.59
N GLY A 347 -20.32 -2.28 16.52
CA GLY A 347 -21.60 -1.58 16.52
C GLY A 347 -22.59 -2.13 17.55
N TYR A 348 -22.71 -3.47 17.66
CA TYR A 348 -23.55 -4.11 18.69
C TYR A 348 -22.95 -3.98 20.10
N ALA A 349 -21.62 -4.07 20.24
CA ALA A 349 -20.94 -3.99 21.54
C ALA A 349 -21.09 -2.61 22.20
N SER A 350 -21.12 -1.53 21.42
CA SER A 350 -21.31 -0.16 21.94
C SER A 350 -22.66 0.05 22.64
N GLN A 351 -23.74 -0.61 22.18
CA GLN A 351 -25.07 -0.54 22.80
C GLN A 351 -25.17 -1.35 24.11
N GLN A 352 -24.36 -2.40 24.26
CA GLN A 352 -24.32 -3.21 25.48
C GLN A 352 -23.32 -2.69 26.53
N ARG A 353 -22.15 -2.20 26.11
CA ARG A 353 -21.11 -1.69 27.03
C ARG A 353 -21.47 -0.36 27.68
N ALA A 354 -22.29 0.46 27.03
CA ALA A 354 -22.84 1.68 27.64
C ALA A 354 -23.81 1.41 28.82
N ARG A 355 -24.20 0.15 29.08
CA ARG A 355 -25.01 -0.23 30.25
C ARG A 355 -24.19 -0.68 31.47
N ILE A 356 -22.87 -0.85 31.33
CA ILE A 356 -21.99 -1.37 32.38
C ILE A 356 -20.78 -0.44 32.51
N ASP A 357 -20.98 0.77 32.97
CA ASP A 357 -19.88 1.66 33.38
C ASP A 357 -20.14 2.13 34.81
N PHE A 358 -19.82 1.24 35.76
CA PHE A 358 -19.60 1.59 37.17
C PHE A 358 -18.10 1.48 37.44
N GLY A 359 -17.42 2.63 37.34
CA GLY A 359 -16.20 2.96 38.08
C GLY A 359 -14.93 2.15 37.78
N GLY A 360 -13.91 2.86 37.28
CA GLY A 360 -12.51 2.52 37.56
C GLY A 360 -11.66 2.29 36.31
N GLN A 361 -10.58 3.07 36.22
CA GLN A 361 -9.54 2.99 35.21
C GLN A 361 -8.98 1.57 35.07
N THR A 362 -9.11 0.97 33.89
CA THR A 362 -8.25 -0.12 33.41
C THR A 362 -7.83 0.12 31.95
N SER A 363 -6.66 -0.40 31.61
CA SER A 363 -5.83 -0.09 30.45
C SER A 363 -6.50 -0.27 29.08
N ARG A 364 -6.15 0.64 28.15
CA ARG A 364 -6.73 0.93 26.82
C ARG A 364 -6.80 -0.21 25.78
N MET A 365 -6.37 -1.45 26.07
CA MET A 365 -6.42 -2.59 25.13
C MET A 365 -7.32 -3.76 25.58
N GLN A 366 -7.84 -3.79 26.81
CA GLN A 366 -8.44 -4.99 27.40
C GLN A 366 -9.90 -5.30 27.02
N ASN A 367 -10.44 -4.70 25.96
CA ASN A 367 -11.88 -4.78 25.66
C ASN A 367 -12.22 -5.31 24.25
N LEU A 368 -11.28 -5.84 23.46
CA LEU A 368 -11.63 -6.49 22.19
C LEU A 368 -11.79 -8.00 22.40
N SER A 369 -12.70 -8.61 21.65
CA SER A 369 -12.75 -10.07 21.55
C SER A 369 -11.63 -10.56 20.62
N ASP A 370 -11.17 -11.81 20.79
CA ASP A 370 -10.17 -12.43 19.91
C ASP A 370 -10.55 -12.29 18.42
N ARG A 371 -11.84 -12.38 18.12
CA ARG A 371 -12.38 -12.19 16.77
C ARG A 371 -12.10 -10.78 16.23
N GLU A 372 -12.29 -9.75 17.05
CA GLU A 372 -12.07 -8.36 16.68
C GLU A 372 -10.58 -8.05 16.54
N GLU A 373 -9.74 -8.58 17.42
CA GLU A 373 -8.28 -8.46 17.32
C GLU A 373 -7.76 -9.10 16.02
N ASN A 374 -8.24 -10.29 15.68
CA ASN A 374 -7.88 -10.97 14.43
C ASN A 374 -8.33 -10.20 13.19
N LEU A 375 -9.53 -9.61 13.22
CA LEU A 375 -10.01 -8.75 12.14
C LEU A 375 -9.17 -7.48 12.01
N LEU A 376 -8.79 -6.83 13.12
CA LEU A 376 -7.91 -5.66 13.09
C LEU A 376 -6.52 -6.01 12.54
N GLY A 377 -5.93 -7.12 12.98
CA GLY A 377 -4.65 -7.60 12.44
C GLY A 377 -4.72 -7.84 10.93
N ALA A 378 -5.79 -8.47 10.44
CA ALA A 378 -6.00 -8.67 9.00
C ALA A 378 -6.23 -7.36 8.24
N LEU A 379 -6.91 -6.38 8.84
CA LEU A 379 -7.09 -5.04 8.27
C LEU A 379 -5.75 -4.32 8.12
N VAL A 380 -4.93 -4.32 9.17
CA VAL A 380 -3.59 -3.73 9.19
C VAL A 380 -2.71 -4.38 8.13
N ALA A 381 -2.70 -5.71 8.04
CA ALA A 381 -1.92 -6.44 7.04
C ALA A 381 -2.38 -6.11 5.60
N ALA A 382 -3.70 -6.04 5.35
CA ALA A 382 -4.24 -5.69 4.03
C ALA A 382 -3.89 -4.24 3.63
N ILE A 383 -4.03 -3.28 4.54
CA ILE A 383 -3.69 -1.88 4.26
C ILE A 383 -2.17 -1.68 4.20
N GLY A 384 -1.40 -2.39 5.02
CA GLY A 384 0.07 -2.39 4.98
C GLY A 384 0.60 -2.86 3.63
N PHE A 385 -0.01 -3.90 3.05
CA PHE A 385 0.27 -4.30 1.68
C PHE A 385 0.02 -3.16 0.69
N LEU A 386 -1.14 -2.49 0.77
CA LEU A 386 -1.49 -1.37 -0.11
C LEU A 386 -0.51 -0.21 0.05
N SER A 387 -0.24 0.22 1.29
CA SER A 387 0.70 1.30 1.59
C SER A 387 2.08 1.04 0.98
N ASN A 388 2.53 -0.21 0.98
CA ASN A 388 3.81 -0.59 0.39
C ASN A 388 3.79 -0.62 -1.16
N THR A 389 2.64 -0.92 -1.77
CA THR A 389 2.57 -1.32 -3.19
C THR A 389 1.86 -0.33 -4.12
N LEU A 390 1.10 0.63 -3.60
CA LEU A 390 0.37 1.63 -4.41
C LEU A 390 1.28 2.44 -5.32
N GLU A 391 2.53 2.67 -4.94
CA GLU A 391 3.53 3.42 -5.73
C GLU A 391 4.44 2.50 -6.57
N SER A 392 4.07 1.23 -6.77
CA SER A 392 4.84 0.35 -7.67
C SER A 392 4.75 0.82 -9.12
N THR A 393 5.80 0.57 -9.92
CA THR A 393 5.84 0.97 -11.34
C THR A 393 5.51 2.45 -11.56
N ASP A 394 4.42 2.76 -12.26
CA ASP A 394 3.88 4.10 -12.53
C ASP A 394 3.00 4.67 -11.38
N GLY A 395 2.59 3.80 -10.45
CA GLY A 395 1.76 4.11 -9.29
C GLY A 395 0.31 4.49 -9.61
N PHE A 396 0.06 5.35 -10.59
CA PHE A 396 -1.30 5.86 -10.86
C PHE A 396 -2.26 4.75 -11.29
N SER A 397 -1.77 3.69 -11.94
CA SER A 397 -2.57 2.51 -12.30
C SER A 397 -3.05 1.77 -11.05
N TRP A 398 -2.18 1.60 -10.06
CA TRP A 398 -2.50 0.90 -8.82
C TRP A 398 -3.36 1.74 -7.89
N VAL A 399 -3.09 3.06 -7.81
CA VAL A 399 -3.93 4.03 -7.11
C VAL A 399 -5.35 4.02 -7.69
N ASN A 400 -5.51 4.12 -9.02
CA ASN A 400 -6.81 4.02 -9.67
C ASN A 400 -7.51 2.68 -9.38
N SER A 401 -6.78 1.57 -9.48
CA SER A 401 -7.29 0.23 -9.20
C SER A 401 -7.80 0.10 -7.76
N SER A 402 -7.06 0.64 -6.79
CA SER A 402 -7.43 0.60 -5.37
C SER A 402 -8.59 1.56 -5.06
N VAL A 403 -8.59 2.80 -5.56
CA VAL A 403 -9.70 3.74 -5.38
C VAL A 403 -11.01 3.14 -5.90
N ASN A 404 -11.01 2.58 -7.11
CA ASN A 404 -12.17 1.92 -7.71
C ASN A 404 -12.60 0.65 -6.96
N ALA A 405 -11.66 -0.02 -6.28
CA ALA A 405 -11.93 -1.18 -5.44
C ALA A 405 -12.49 -0.82 -4.05
N GLY A 406 -12.56 0.47 -3.70
CA GLY A 406 -13.13 0.96 -2.45
C GLY A 406 -12.10 1.40 -1.40
N LEU A 407 -10.91 1.86 -1.80
CA LEU A 407 -9.88 2.33 -0.87
C LEU A 407 -10.38 3.40 0.11
N LEU A 408 -11.14 4.39 -0.37
CA LEU A 408 -11.69 5.45 0.49
C LEU A 408 -12.74 4.89 1.46
N THR A 409 -13.52 3.90 1.05
CA THR A 409 -14.46 3.18 1.94
C THR A 409 -13.71 2.42 3.02
N ALA A 410 -12.67 1.68 2.67
CA ALA A 410 -11.82 0.98 3.64
C ALA A 410 -11.18 1.96 4.63
N TRP A 411 -10.61 3.07 4.13
CA TRP A 411 -9.94 4.06 4.96
C TRP A 411 -10.90 4.75 5.94
N THR A 412 -12.06 5.23 5.45
CA THR A 412 -13.05 5.93 6.30
C THR A 412 -13.67 5.01 7.35
N SER A 413 -13.80 3.72 7.06
CA SER A 413 -14.21 2.74 8.06
C SER A 413 -13.07 2.41 9.04
N ALA A 414 -11.83 2.22 8.55
CA ALA A 414 -10.66 1.96 9.39
C ALA A 414 -10.40 3.11 10.39
N ALA A 415 -10.68 4.36 10.02
CA ALA A 415 -10.52 5.54 10.88
C ALA A 415 -11.28 5.46 12.22
N LYS A 416 -12.39 4.70 12.29
CA LYS A 416 -13.13 4.45 13.54
C LYS A 416 -12.36 3.56 14.54
N TYR A 417 -11.45 2.75 14.00
CA TYR A 417 -10.75 1.69 14.73
C TYR A 417 -9.29 2.01 15.05
N MET A 418 -8.73 3.08 14.50
CA MET A 418 -7.33 3.49 14.72
C MET A 418 -6.96 3.65 16.20
N LYS A 419 -7.92 4.02 17.07
CA LYS A 419 -7.71 4.11 18.53
C LYS A 419 -7.43 2.76 19.22
N TYR A 420 -7.69 1.65 18.53
CA TYR A 420 -7.43 0.28 19.00
C TYR A 420 -6.22 -0.36 18.33
N MET A 421 -5.57 0.34 17.40
CA MET A 421 -4.39 -0.15 16.67
C MET A 421 -3.11 0.33 17.34
N HIS A 422 -1.98 -0.30 17.01
CA HIS A 422 -0.68 0.25 17.37
C HIS A 422 -0.49 1.63 16.69
N PRO A 423 0.16 2.61 17.34
CA PRO A 423 0.34 3.95 16.77
C PRO A 423 1.00 3.95 15.39
N GLU A 424 1.97 3.07 15.17
CA GLU A 424 2.65 2.93 13.87
C GLU A 424 1.71 2.41 12.77
N ASP A 425 0.84 1.45 13.10
CA ASP A 425 -0.15 0.92 12.16
C ASP A 425 -1.18 1.99 11.80
N ALA A 426 -1.64 2.74 12.81
CA ALA A 426 -2.55 3.87 12.59
C ALA A 426 -1.91 4.95 11.71
N ASP A 427 -0.63 5.30 11.94
CA ASP A 427 0.08 6.27 11.10
C ASP A 427 0.25 5.76 9.67
N MET A 428 0.62 4.50 9.48
CA MET A 428 0.72 3.87 8.16
C MET A 428 -0.60 3.96 7.37
N ILE A 429 -1.74 3.69 8.02
CA ILE A 429 -3.04 3.83 7.36
C ILE A 429 -3.32 5.31 7.03
N MET A 430 -2.99 6.23 7.93
CA MET A 430 -3.16 7.67 7.72
C MET A 430 -2.29 8.22 6.59
N MET A 431 -1.06 7.72 6.42
CA MET A 431 -0.12 8.11 5.36
C MET A 431 -0.72 8.00 3.95
N ILE A 432 -1.60 7.02 3.73
CA ILE A 432 -2.24 6.83 2.42
C ILE A 432 -3.02 8.08 1.98
N LEU A 433 -3.80 8.70 2.88
CA LEU A 433 -4.54 9.94 2.58
C LEU A 433 -3.76 11.21 2.85
N ARG A 434 -2.81 11.18 3.81
CA ARG A 434 -1.98 12.33 4.14
C ARG A 434 -0.97 12.65 3.04
N ASP A 435 -0.34 11.61 2.50
CA ASP A 435 0.86 11.74 1.67
C ASP A 435 0.69 11.08 0.29
N THR A 436 0.21 9.84 0.21
CA THR A 436 0.20 9.09 -1.06
C THR A 436 -0.87 9.59 -2.04
N LEU A 437 -2.15 9.49 -1.70
CA LEU A 437 -3.25 9.86 -2.61
C LEU A 437 -3.20 11.32 -3.11
N PRO A 438 -2.88 12.34 -2.26
CA PRO A 438 -2.70 13.72 -2.71
C PRO A 438 -1.72 13.87 -3.89
N ARG A 439 -0.59 13.15 -3.86
CA ARG A 439 0.43 13.20 -4.91
C ARG A 439 -0.06 12.67 -6.26
N TYR A 440 -1.13 11.87 -6.28
CA TYR A 440 -1.74 11.33 -7.48
C TYR A 440 -2.99 12.08 -7.95
N LEU A 441 -3.47 13.08 -7.21
CA LEU A 441 -4.55 13.97 -7.69
C LEU A 441 -4.10 14.94 -8.80
N VAL A 442 -2.86 14.82 -9.24
CA VAL A 442 -2.35 15.43 -10.46
C VAL A 442 -2.77 14.66 -11.73
N TYR A 443 -3.24 13.42 -11.59
CA TYR A 443 -3.79 12.62 -12.69
C TYR A 443 -5.31 12.80 -12.76
N ARG A 444 -5.80 13.22 -13.93
CA ARG A 444 -7.23 13.43 -14.18
C ARG A 444 -8.05 12.17 -13.97
N SER A 445 -7.52 11.02 -14.40
CA SER A 445 -8.14 9.70 -14.19
C SER A 445 -8.35 9.39 -12.70
N VAL A 446 -7.37 9.71 -11.85
CA VAL A 446 -7.46 9.53 -10.40
C VAL A 446 -8.47 10.49 -9.79
N VAL A 447 -8.43 11.77 -10.16
CA VAL A 447 -9.36 12.79 -9.67
C VAL A 447 -10.81 12.40 -9.92
N GLY A 448 -11.13 11.94 -11.14
CA GLY A 448 -12.49 11.50 -11.48
C GLY A 448 -12.97 10.33 -10.61
N ASN A 449 -12.10 9.32 -10.43
CA ASN A 449 -12.41 8.15 -9.60
C ASN A 449 -12.58 8.54 -8.13
N VAL A 450 -11.69 9.38 -7.59
CA VAL A 450 -11.77 9.87 -6.20
C VAL A 450 -13.06 10.64 -5.98
N LYS A 451 -13.42 11.60 -6.86
CA LYS A 451 -14.67 12.35 -6.73
C LYS A 451 -15.88 11.42 -6.70
N HIS A 452 -15.97 10.47 -7.63
CA HIS A 452 -17.07 9.51 -7.67
C HIS A 452 -17.18 8.72 -6.35
N GLN A 453 -16.04 8.25 -5.82
CA GLN A 453 -16.02 7.52 -4.54
C GLN A 453 -16.40 8.39 -3.34
N VAL A 454 -15.96 9.66 -3.29
CA VAL A 454 -16.33 10.62 -2.24
C VAL A 454 -17.83 10.90 -2.26
N THR A 455 -18.43 11.15 -3.43
CA THR A 455 -19.89 11.35 -3.56
C THR A 455 -20.65 10.14 -3.02
N ARG A 456 -20.28 8.93 -3.46
CA ARG A 456 -20.92 7.68 -3.03
C ARG A 456 -20.87 7.46 -1.50
N LEU A 457 -19.79 7.89 -0.85
CA LEU A 457 -19.65 7.81 0.61
C LEU A 457 -20.61 8.78 1.34
N ARG A 458 -20.93 9.93 0.75
CA ARG A 458 -21.90 10.88 1.29
C ARG A 458 -23.33 10.36 1.11
N ASP A 459 -23.66 9.85 -0.08
CA ASP A 459 -25.01 9.39 -0.44
C ASP A 459 -25.44 8.18 0.40
N SER A 460 -24.58 7.17 0.50
CA SER A 460 -24.84 5.95 1.30
C SER A 460 -25.15 6.28 2.77
N LYS A 461 -24.51 7.32 3.33
CA LYS A 461 -24.84 7.79 4.68
C LYS A 461 -26.17 8.55 4.72
N ALA A 462 -26.49 9.37 3.72
CA ALA A 462 -27.77 10.07 3.64
C ALA A 462 -28.96 9.10 3.61
N GLU A 463 -28.85 8.01 2.83
CA GLU A 463 -29.85 6.93 2.77
C GLU A 463 -30.00 6.21 4.13
N SER A 464 -28.89 5.87 4.78
CA SER A 464 -28.92 5.21 6.10
C SER A 464 -29.60 6.08 7.19
N LYS A 465 -29.41 7.41 7.16
CA LYS A 465 -30.07 8.36 8.06
C LYS A 465 -31.57 8.48 7.77
N LYS A 466 -31.98 8.45 6.49
CA LYS A 466 -33.41 8.46 6.08
C LYS A 466 -34.13 7.19 6.57
N SER A 467 -33.51 6.02 6.44
CA SER A 467 -34.07 4.72 6.88
C SER A 467 -34.21 4.60 8.42
N LYS A 468 -33.25 5.11 9.19
CA LYS A 468 -33.36 5.16 10.67
C LYS A 468 -34.45 6.14 11.17
N LYS A 469 -34.69 7.23 10.45
CA LYS A 469 -35.77 8.18 10.78
C LYS A 469 -37.15 7.60 10.51
N SER A 470 -37.36 6.88 9.41
CA SER A 470 -38.66 6.26 9.09
C SER A 470 -39.05 5.15 10.08
N THR A 471 -38.08 4.34 10.52
CA THR A 471 -38.28 3.30 11.54
C THR A 471 -38.58 3.88 12.93
N SER A 472 -37.88 4.92 13.37
CA SER A 472 -38.17 5.60 14.65
C SER A 472 -39.53 6.31 14.69
N LYS A 473 -40.05 6.75 13.54
CA LYS A 473 -41.36 7.39 13.40
C LYS A 473 -42.51 6.38 13.45
N ALA A 474 -42.24 5.11 13.13
CA ALA A 474 -43.19 4.01 13.30
C ALA A 474 -43.30 3.54 14.77
N GLU A 475 -42.26 3.73 15.59
CA GLU A 475 -42.25 3.32 17.01
C GLU A 475 -42.65 4.40 18.01
N LYS A 476 -42.69 5.68 17.62
CA LYS A 476 -43.12 6.79 18.49
C LYS A 476 -44.38 7.50 17.97
N GLY A 477 -45.50 6.79 18.02
CA GLY A 477 -46.80 7.42 18.16
C GLY A 477 -46.91 8.10 19.53
N LYS A 478 -46.98 9.44 19.54
CA LYS A 478 -47.18 10.35 20.69
C LYS A 478 -45.94 10.68 21.54
N ALA A 479 -45.19 11.69 21.10
CA ALA A 479 -44.79 12.79 21.97
C ALA A 479 -44.45 14.02 21.12
N ASN A 480 -45.23 15.08 21.31
CA ASN A 480 -45.06 16.39 20.71
C ASN A 480 -43.85 17.08 21.36
N TRP A 481 -42.79 17.35 20.59
CA TRP A 481 -41.78 18.36 20.94
C TRP A 481 -41.39 19.12 19.69
N ASP A 482 -41.87 20.35 19.66
CA ASP A 482 -41.46 21.46 18.83
C ASP A 482 -40.02 21.85 19.21
N LEU A 483 -39.06 21.59 18.32
CA LEU A 483 -37.72 22.17 18.39
C LEU A 483 -37.33 22.63 16.99
N GLY A 484 -37.07 23.94 16.91
CA GLY A 484 -36.92 24.71 15.69
C GLY A 484 -35.94 24.13 14.68
N LYS A 485 -36.33 24.28 13.42
CA LYS A 485 -35.49 24.07 12.24
C LYS A 485 -34.19 24.86 12.36
N ARG A 486 -33.08 24.21 12.70
CA ARG A 486 -31.76 24.67 12.25
C ARG A 486 -31.64 24.34 10.76
N LYS A 487 -31.91 25.33 9.92
CA LYS A 487 -31.44 25.40 8.54
C LYS A 487 -29.92 25.62 8.60
N GLY A 488 -29.13 24.77 7.95
CA GLY A 488 -27.72 25.08 7.63
C GLY A 488 -26.62 24.12 8.11
N GLU A 489 -26.83 22.80 8.15
CA GLU A 489 -25.75 21.81 8.29
C GLU A 489 -25.97 20.68 7.26
N GLY A 490 -25.57 20.93 6.02
CA GLY A 490 -25.48 19.89 4.98
C GLY A 490 -24.15 19.15 5.06
N ASP A 491 -24.19 17.85 4.76
CA ASP A 491 -23.11 17.08 4.12
C ASP A 491 -21.79 16.79 4.83
N GLU A 492 -21.72 16.82 6.17
CA GLU A 492 -20.53 16.30 6.85
C GLU A 492 -20.68 14.78 7.15
N LEU A 493 -19.69 13.98 6.71
CA LEU A 493 -19.56 12.59 7.17
C LEU A 493 -19.58 12.60 8.71
N ASP A 494 -20.34 11.68 9.33
CA ASP A 494 -20.29 11.53 10.78
C ASP A 494 -18.89 11.02 11.18
N MET A 495 -18.03 11.95 11.61
CA MET A 495 -16.62 11.76 11.97
C MET A 495 -16.41 11.79 13.49
N VAL A 496 -17.49 11.71 14.28
CA VAL A 496 -17.44 11.84 15.74
C VAL A 496 -16.58 10.74 16.37
N GLU A 497 -16.59 9.54 15.79
CA GLU A 497 -15.84 8.37 16.28
C GLU A 497 -14.36 8.35 15.89
N TRP A 498 -13.93 9.22 14.96
CA TRP A 498 -12.55 9.26 14.47
C TRP A 498 -11.64 10.01 15.43
N ILE A 499 -10.38 9.60 15.49
CA ILE A 499 -9.33 10.38 16.15
C ILE A 499 -9.17 11.75 15.45
N PRO A 500 -8.84 12.83 16.19
CA PRO A 500 -8.76 14.19 15.64
C PRO A 500 -7.85 14.30 14.41
N GLU A 501 -6.74 13.57 14.42
CA GLU A 501 -5.73 13.54 13.35
C GLU A 501 -6.34 13.00 12.05
N ALA A 502 -7.04 11.86 12.12
CA ALA A 502 -7.72 11.26 10.97
C ALA A 502 -8.80 12.20 10.39
N ARG A 503 -9.57 12.87 11.26
CA ARG A 503 -10.58 13.86 10.83
C ARG A 503 -9.94 15.02 10.06
N ASN A 504 -8.83 15.55 10.55
CA ASN A 504 -8.11 16.63 9.89
C ASN A 504 -7.54 16.20 8.54
N ILE A 505 -6.95 15.00 8.47
CA ILE A 505 -6.42 14.43 7.23
C ILE A 505 -7.53 14.28 6.19
N TRP A 506 -8.67 13.70 6.57
CA TRP A 506 -9.81 13.54 5.66
C TRP A 506 -10.30 14.89 5.12
N ARG A 507 -10.54 15.88 5.99
CA ARG A 507 -11.02 17.21 5.57
C ARG A 507 -10.07 17.88 4.57
N LYS A 508 -8.76 17.81 4.84
CA LYS A 508 -7.73 18.35 3.94
C LYS A 508 -7.71 17.63 2.59
N PHE A 509 -7.75 16.30 2.63
CA PHE A 509 -7.80 15.47 1.43
C PHE A 509 -9.05 15.71 0.59
N GLU A 510 -10.23 15.75 1.23
CA GLU A 510 -11.51 15.98 0.56
C GLU A 510 -11.58 17.36 -0.09
N LYS A 511 -11.08 18.39 0.62
CA LYS A 511 -10.95 19.75 0.06
C LYS A 511 -10.06 19.76 -1.19
N LEU A 512 -8.86 19.17 -1.08
CA LEU A 512 -7.95 19.06 -2.22
C LEU A 512 -8.57 18.29 -3.38
N ALA A 513 -9.23 17.15 -3.13
CA ALA A 513 -9.87 16.36 -4.17
C ALA A 513 -10.96 17.14 -4.91
N LEU A 514 -11.73 17.96 -4.19
CA LEU A 514 -12.74 18.84 -4.78
C LEU A 514 -12.10 19.95 -5.63
N GLU A 515 -11.09 20.65 -5.10
CA GLU A 515 -10.32 21.66 -5.85
C GLU A 515 -9.78 21.09 -7.17
N ARG A 516 -9.15 19.91 -7.11
CA ARG A 516 -8.58 19.22 -8.27
C ARG A 516 -9.66 18.79 -9.27
N TYR A 517 -10.83 18.37 -8.78
CA TYR A 517 -11.98 18.03 -9.63
C TYR A 517 -12.58 19.25 -10.34
N ILE A 518 -12.70 20.39 -9.67
CA ILE A 518 -13.17 21.64 -10.26
C ILE A 518 -12.23 22.07 -11.40
N ILE A 519 -10.92 22.05 -11.16
CA ILE A 519 -9.91 22.34 -12.19
C ILE A 519 -10.06 21.39 -13.40
N SER A 520 -10.37 20.11 -13.16
CA SER A 520 -10.60 19.12 -14.22
C SER A 520 -11.86 19.40 -15.05
N ARG A 521 -12.95 19.87 -14.43
CA ARG A 521 -14.16 20.34 -15.14
C ARG A 521 -13.87 21.60 -15.94
N HIS A 522 -13.20 22.58 -15.33
CA HIS A 522 -12.86 23.84 -15.99
C HIS A 522 -11.97 23.62 -17.22
N MET A 523 -10.96 22.75 -17.12
CA MET A 523 -10.12 22.38 -18.27
C MET A 523 -10.94 21.83 -19.44
N LYS A 524 -11.92 20.96 -19.17
CA LYS A 524 -12.80 20.42 -20.22
C LYS A 524 -13.60 21.53 -20.91
N ALA A 525 -14.14 22.49 -20.15
CA ALA A 525 -14.91 23.61 -20.66
C ALA A 525 -14.04 24.61 -21.46
N VAL A 526 -12.85 24.97 -20.96
CA VAL A 526 -11.97 25.92 -21.66
C VAL A 526 -11.36 25.32 -22.91
N LYS A 527 -10.93 24.06 -22.85
CA LYS A 527 -10.25 23.38 -23.98
C LYS A 527 -11.18 23.13 -25.17
N SER A 528 -12.50 23.13 -24.98
CA SER A 528 -13.45 23.09 -26.10
C SER A 528 -13.66 24.48 -26.71
N LEU A 529 -13.43 25.55 -25.96
CA LEU A 529 -13.76 26.92 -26.37
C LEU A 529 -12.58 27.65 -27.01
N VAL A 530 -11.40 27.66 -26.39
CA VAL A 530 -10.28 28.54 -26.81
C VAL A 530 -9.03 27.75 -27.18
N ALA A 531 -8.35 28.18 -28.24
CA ALA A 531 -7.02 27.72 -28.60
C ALA A 531 -6.09 28.90 -28.93
N THR A 532 -4.78 28.68 -28.80
CA THR A 532 -3.74 29.66 -29.14
C THR A 532 -2.96 29.19 -30.36
N CYS A 533 -2.59 30.11 -31.26
CA CYS A 533 -1.76 29.78 -32.41
C CYS A 533 -0.35 29.39 -31.97
N ASP A 534 0.11 28.22 -32.40
CA ASP A 534 1.45 27.72 -32.10
C ASP A 534 2.59 28.49 -32.80
N ASN A 535 2.26 29.37 -33.76
CA ASN A 535 3.23 30.29 -34.34
C ASN A 535 3.65 31.35 -33.31
N VAL A 536 4.94 31.30 -32.93
CA VAL A 536 5.57 32.19 -31.95
C VAL A 536 5.39 33.67 -32.25
N LYS A 537 5.30 34.03 -33.53
CA LYS A 537 5.12 35.43 -33.95
C LYS A 537 3.67 35.88 -33.93
N CYS A 538 2.71 34.97 -33.79
CA CYS A 538 1.28 35.26 -33.85
C CYS A 538 0.62 35.22 -32.47
N GLN A 539 0.70 34.09 -31.75
CA GLN A 539 0.05 33.88 -30.45
C GLN A 539 -1.44 34.28 -30.38
N LYS A 540 -2.15 34.37 -31.52
CA LYS A 540 -3.58 34.69 -31.56
C LYS A 540 -4.39 33.66 -30.78
N MET A 541 -5.29 34.14 -29.91
CA MET A 541 -6.25 33.31 -29.19
C MET A 541 -7.64 33.45 -29.83
N GLU A 542 -8.28 32.33 -30.13
CA GLU A 542 -9.61 32.33 -30.78
C GLU A 542 -10.37 31.04 -30.48
N SER A 543 -11.62 30.93 -30.97
CA SER A 543 -12.37 29.69 -30.92
C SER A 543 -11.59 28.55 -31.53
N LYS A 544 -11.52 27.40 -30.85
CA LYS A 544 -10.74 26.24 -31.31
C LYS A 544 -11.12 25.75 -32.71
N ASN A 545 -12.38 25.94 -33.11
CA ASN A 545 -12.88 25.58 -34.44
C ASN A 545 -12.28 26.45 -35.56
N ASN A 546 -11.69 27.60 -35.22
CA ASN A 546 -11.03 28.51 -36.15
C ASN A 546 -9.55 28.14 -36.38
N PHE A 547 -9.06 27.08 -35.74
CA PHE A 547 -7.68 26.61 -35.90
C PHE A 547 -7.58 25.37 -36.77
N MET A 548 -6.58 25.37 -37.65
CA MET A 548 -6.17 24.20 -38.42
C MET A 548 -5.16 23.39 -37.62
N LYS A 549 -5.31 22.06 -37.64
CA LYS A 549 -4.33 21.13 -37.06
C LYS A 549 -3.23 20.84 -38.07
N CYS A 550 -1.99 20.69 -37.58
CA CYS A 550 -0.92 20.14 -38.40
C CYS A 550 -1.29 18.73 -38.88
N SER A 551 -1.28 18.50 -40.19
CA SER A 551 -1.56 17.18 -40.78
C SER A 551 -0.52 16.12 -40.43
N GLY A 552 0.70 16.53 -40.07
CA GLY A 552 1.78 15.61 -39.69
C GLY A 552 1.61 15.05 -38.28
N CYS A 553 1.56 15.92 -37.26
CA CYS A 553 1.52 15.49 -35.86
C CYS A 553 0.11 15.54 -35.24
N GLY A 554 -0.89 16.12 -35.91
CA GLY A 554 -2.28 16.22 -35.43
C GLY A 554 -2.49 17.03 -34.15
N THR A 555 -1.45 17.62 -33.58
CA THR A 555 -1.48 18.24 -32.24
C THR A 555 -1.31 19.75 -32.27
N SER A 556 -0.43 20.28 -33.13
CA SER A 556 -0.23 21.72 -33.22
C SER A 556 -1.37 22.45 -33.94
N LEU A 557 -1.72 23.64 -33.46
CA LEU A 557 -2.85 24.45 -33.91
C LEU A 557 -2.38 25.79 -34.51
N TYR A 558 -2.89 26.12 -35.69
CA TYR A 558 -2.57 27.35 -36.41
C TYR A 558 -3.82 28.07 -36.88
N CYS A 559 -3.89 29.39 -36.68
CA CYS A 559 -5.00 30.20 -37.17
C CYS A 559 -4.98 30.38 -38.69
N SER A 560 -3.84 30.12 -39.34
CA SER A 560 -3.68 30.23 -40.80
C SER A 560 -2.55 29.34 -41.33
N ARG A 561 -2.51 29.14 -42.65
CA ARG A 561 -1.49 28.30 -43.31
C ARG A 561 -0.13 28.99 -43.28
N GLU A 562 -0.14 30.32 -43.37
CA GLU A 562 1.04 31.17 -43.26
C GLU A 562 1.68 31.01 -41.88
N CYS A 563 0.86 30.99 -40.83
CA CYS A 563 1.35 30.74 -39.47
C CYS A 563 1.97 29.36 -39.32
N GLN A 564 1.37 28.32 -39.93
CA GLN A 564 1.96 26.99 -39.94
C GLN A 564 3.32 26.97 -40.68
N ILE A 565 3.44 27.65 -41.83
CA ILE A 565 4.70 27.72 -42.60
C ILE A 565 5.79 28.42 -41.81
N VAL A 566 5.47 29.54 -41.16
CA VAL A 566 6.42 30.29 -40.33
C VAL A 566 6.86 29.42 -39.14
N ALA A 567 5.91 28.80 -38.42
CA ALA A 567 6.24 27.91 -37.32
C ALA A 567 7.08 26.69 -37.76
N TRP A 568 6.83 26.18 -38.97
CA TRP A 568 7.59 25.06 -39.55
C TRP A 568 9.03 25.44 -39.89
N LYS A 569 9.26 26.63 -40.46
CA LYS A 569 10.58 27.08 -40.91
C LYS A 569 11.41 27.71 -39.80
N GLU A 570 10.77 28.48 -38.93
CA GLU A 570 11.43 29.40 -37.99
C GLU A 570 11.05 29.15 -36.53
N GLY A 571 10.00 28.37 -36.25
CA GLY A 571 9.45 28.19 -34.90
C GLY A 571 9.67 26.80 -34.28
N GLY A 572 10.65 26.03 -34.78
CA GLY A 572 11.01 24.72 -34.22
C GLY A 572 10.01 23.58 -34.49
N HIS A 573 8.83 23.87 -35.06
CA HIS A 573 7.75 22.88 -35.18
C HIS A 573 8.14 21.65 -36.02
N LYS A 574 9.02 21.79 -37.02
CA LYS A 574 9.49 20.67 -37.83
C LYS A 574 10.14 19.57 -36.98
N ASN A 575 10.93 19.95 -35.97
CA ASN A 575 11.60 19.01 -35.08
C ASN A 575 10.58 18.33 -34.15
N VAL A 576 9.71 19.13 -33.51
CA VAL A 576 8.65 18.64 -32.63
C VAL A 576 7.68 17.70 -33.36
N CYS A 577 7.32 18.03 -34.60
CA CYS A 577 6.44 17.22 -35.43
C CYS A 577 7.05 15.85 -35.71
N LYS A 578 8.35 15.81 -36.06
CA LYS A 578 9.08 14.56 -36.30
C LYS A 578 9.17 13.71 -35.03
N MET A 579 9.50 14.31 -33.88
CA MET A 579 9.54 13.61 -32.60
C MET A 579 8.20 12.93 -32.28
N LYS A 580 7.10 13.67 -32.37
CA LYS A 580 5.75 13.13 -32.14
C LYS A 580 5.36 12.01 -33.12
N GLN A 581 5.77 12.13 -34.39
CA GLN A 581 5.53 11.08 -35.37
C GLN A 581 6.34 9.82 -35.06
N THR A 582 7.60 9.97 -34.61
CA THR A 582 8.45 8.86 -34.19
C THR A 582 7.88 8.17 -32.95
N GLU A 583 7.41 8.91 -31.94
CA GLU A 583 6.78 8.34 -30.73
C GLU A 583 5.57 7.46 -31.09
N VAL A 584 4.71 7.95 -31.99
CA VAL A 584 3.55 7.19 -32.48
C VAL A 584 3.99 5.94 -33.27
N ALA A 585 5.00 6.07 -34.13
CA ALA A 585 5.49 4.96 -34.96
C ALA A 585 6.21 3.87 -34.13
N GLU A 586 6.90 4.24 -33.06
CA GLU A 586 7.59 3.32 -32.17
C GLU A 586 6.64 2.58 -31.23
N GLY A 587 5.34 2.91 -31.22
CA GLY A 587 4.36 2.31 -30.31
C GLY A 587 4.66 2.59 -28.83
N LYS A 588 5.56 3.55 -28.55
CA LYS A 588 5.83 4.06 -27.21
C LYS A 588 4.65 4.93 -26.82
N TYR A 589 3.56 4.28 -26.39
CA TYR A 589 2.46 4.98 -25.76
C TYR A 589 3.01 5.79 -24.59
N GLU A 590 2.71 7.09 -24.55
CA GLU A 590 2.94 7.89 -23.34
C GLU A 590 2.33 7.11 -22.17
N ILE A 591 3.15 6.81 -21.14
CA ILE A 591 2.68 6.20 -19.89
C ILE A 591 1.51 7.02 -19.31
N ILE A 592 1.52 8.33 -19.59
CA ILE A 592 0.46 9.28 -19.27
C ILE A 592 -0.49 9.42 -20.45
N THR A 593 -1.81 9.31 -20.21
CA THR A 593 -2.79 9.53 -21.27
C THR A 593 -2.79 10.99 -21.72
N LYS A 594 -3.14 11.25 -22.99
CA LYS A 594 -3.31 12.64 -23.48
C LYS A 594 -4.24 13.48 -22.59
N SER A 595 -5.32 12.88 -22.08
CA SER A 595 -6.26 13.59 -21.20
C SER A 595 -5.64 13.97 -19.85
N ASP A 596 -4.72 13.14 -19.34
CA ASP A 596 -3.96 13.45 -18.13
C ASP A 596 -2.90 14.51 -18.45
N ALA A 597 -2.14 14.37 -19.55
CA ALA A 597 -1.17 15.37 -20.03
C ALA A 597 -1.79 16.78 -20.13
N ASP A 598 -2.93 16.89 -20.80
CA ASP A 598 -3.66 18.16 -20.94
C ASP A 598 -4.14 18.70 -19.57
N TYR A 599 -4.53 17.82 -18.66
CA TYR A 599 -4.89 18.21 -17.30
C TYR A 599 -3.70 18.71 -16.50
N PHE A 600 -2.54 18.07 -16.59
CA PHE A 600 -1.31 18.51 -15.92
C PHE A 600 -0.94 19.93 -16.30
N HIS A 601 -0.95 20.23 -17.61
CA HIS A 601 -0.63 21.57 -18.09
C HIS A 601 -1.61 22.60 -17.50
N HIS A 602 -2.91 22.34 -17.56
CA HIS A 602 -3.94 23.23 -17.00
C HIS A 602 -3.85 23.35 -15.48
N LEU A 603 -3.57 22.26 -14.77
CA LEU A 603 -3.37 22.23 -13.32
C LEU A 603 -2.19 23.10 -12.91
N SER A 604 -1.04 22.92 -13.56
CA SER A 604 0.19 23.66 -13.26
C SER A 604 0.03 25.17 -13.49
N THR A 605 -0.71 25.57 -14.53
CA THR A 605 -0.96 26.99 -14.79
C THR A 605 -1.95 27.59 -13.80
N CYS A 606 -3.02 26.86 -13.43
CA CYS A 606 -3.95 27.28 -12.37
C CYS A 606 -3.23 27.44 -11.02
N ASP A 607 -2.44 26.45 -10.61
CA ASP A 607 -1.73 26.49 -9.31
C ASP A 607 -0.68 27.61 -9.28
N ALA A 608 0.07 27.81 -10.37
CA ALA A 608 1.01 28.93 -10.48
C ALA A 608 0.31 30.29 -10.41
N ARG A 609 -0.84 30.44 -11.08
CA ARG A 609 -1.64 31.67 -11.03
C ARG A 609 -2.19 31.93 -9.63
N HIS A 610 -2.77 30.94 -8.99
CA HIS A 610 -3.31 31.07 -7.63
C HIS A 610 -2.22 31.48 -6.62
N ASN A 611 -0.97 31.03 -6.84
CA ASN A 611 0.18 31.35 -6.00
C ASN A 611 1.05 32.49 -6.56
N MET A 612 0.55 33.29 -7.50
CA MET A 612 1.33 34.36 -8.12
C MET A 612 1.89 35.39 -7.14
N PRO A 613 1.16 35.84 -6.09
CA PRO A 613 1.72 36.75 -5.08
C PRO A 613 2.96 36.18 -4.40
N LEU A 614 2.92 34.90 -4.00
CA LEU A 614 4.04 34.19 -3.38
C LEU A 614 5.22 34.04 -4.36
N LEU A 615 4.94 33.68 -5.62
CA LEU A 615 5.97 33.51 -6.64
C LEU A 615 6.68 34.83 -6.96
N ARG A 616 5.95 35.95 -7.01
CA ARG A 616 6.53 37.29 -7.18
C ARG A 616 7.39 37.68 -5.99
N GLU A 617 6.95 37.39 -4.77
CA GLU A 617 7.75 37.61 -3.56
C GLU A 617 9.07 36.83 -3.61
N MET A 618 9.02 35.53 -3.94
CA MET A 618 10.21 34.69 -4.09
C MET A 618 11.16 35.18 -5.18
N ALA A 619 10.60 35.60 -6.33
CA ALA A 619 11.35 36.16 -7.45
C ALA A 619 12.07 37.45 -7.06
N ASN A 620 11.38 38.40 -6.43
CA ASN A 620 11.97 39.67 -6.01
C ASN A 620 13.01 39.49 -4.90
N ALA A 621 12.79 38.54 -3.98
CA ALA A 621 13.74 38.27 -2.90
C ALA A 621 15.04 37.60 -3.39
N SER A 622 14.94 36.69 -4.36
CA SER A 622 16.07 35.86 -4.80
C SER A 622 16.76 36.39 -6.06
N TYR A 623 16.01 37.06 -6.93
CA TYR A 623 16.44 37.48 -8.28
C TYR A 623 15.89 38.87 -8.65
N PRO A 624 16.15 39.93 -7.86
CA PRO A 624 15.55 41.25 -8.07
C PRO A 624 15.91 41.89 -9.42
N ASP A 625 17.05 41.51 -10.02
CA ASP A 625 17.56 42.07 -11.26
C ASP A 625 17.07 41.33 -12.52
N LEU A 626 16.37 40.20 -12.36
CA LEU A 626 15.89 39.41 -13.49
C LEU A 626 14.42 39.75 -13.79
N PRO A 627 14.05 39.96 -15.07
CA PRO A 627 12.65 40.08 -15.43
C PRO A 627 11.92 38.76 -15.13
N PRO A 628 10.64 38.78 -14.74
CA PRO A 628 9.91 37.56 -14.38
C PRO A 628 9.92 36.48 -15.48
N THR A 629 9.90 36.87 -16.75
CA THR A 629 9.99 35.94 -17.89
C THR A 629 11.35 35.26 -18.05
N ALA A 630 12.40 35.74 -17.38
CA ALA A 630 13.70 35.08 -17.31
C ALA A 630 13.78 34.05 -16.15
N LEU A 631 12.69 33.84 -15.43
CA LEU A 631 12.58 32.86 -14.36
C LEU A 631 11.70 31.66 -14.79
N VAL A 632 12.01 30.50 -14.24
CA VAL A 632 11.21 29.28 -14.33
C VAL A 632 10.44 29.12 -13.03
N ILE A 633 9.11 29.03 -13.11
CA ILE A 633 8.25 28.69 -11.97
C ILE A 633 8.36 27.18 -11.72
N CYS A 634 8.71 26.78 -10.51
CA CYS A 634 8.86 25.37 -10.14
C CYS A 634 7.78 24.96 -9.13
N ILE A 635 7.01 23.92 -9.47
CA ILE A 635 5.97 23.33 -8.64
C ILE A 635 6.35 21.89 -8.30
N ASP A 636 6.45 21.57 -7.01
CA ASP A 636 6.73 20.22 -6.52
C ASP A 636 5.45 19.57 -5.99
N TYR A 637 4.83 18.70 -6.80
CA TYR A 637 3.67 17.90 -6.43
C TYR A 637 4.04 16.57 -5.76
N LEU A 638 5.33 16.29 -5.52
CA LEU A 638 5.77 15.11 -4.77
C LEU A 638 5.56 15.28 -3.26
N ARG A 639 5.05 16.42 -2.82
CA ARG A 639 4.82 16.75 -1.42
C ARG A 639 3.46 17.40 -1.29
N TYR A 640 2.78 17.12 -0.17
CA TYR A 640 1.57 17.82 0.23
C TYR A 640 1.78 18.49 1.60
N PRO A 641 1.50 19.80 1.75
CA PRO A 641 1.11 20.76 0.71
C PRO A 641 2.15 20.95 -0.41
N THR A 642 1.68 21.32 -1.60
CA THR A 642 2.52 21.59 -2.78
C THR A 642 3.57 22.65 -2.47
N LYS A 643 4.81 22.46 -2.92
CA LYS A 643 5.88 23.47 -2.75
C LYS A 643 6.14 24.24 -4.03
N PHE A 644 6.38 25.54 -3.88
CA PHE A 644 6.67 26.47 -4.98
C PHE A 644 8.09 27.02 -4.83
N SER A 645 8.75 27.28 -5.95
CA SER A 645 10.07 27.93 -6.02
C SER A 645 10.29 28.54 -7.40
N VAL A 646 11.35 29.33 -7.56
CA VAL A 646 11.77 29.93 -8.84
C VAL A 646 13.28 29.79 -9.03
N HIS A 647 13.74 29.67 -10.28
CA HIS A 647 15.16 29.76 -10.62
C HIS A 647 15.36 30.43 -11.99
N PRO A 648 16.56 30.95 -12.31
CA PRO A 648 16.83 31.56 -13.60
C PRO A 648 16.70 30.53 -14.74
N LEU A 649 16.12 30.95 -15.87
CA LEU A 649 16.02 30.15 -17.08
C LEU A 649 17.40 29.81 -17.67
N ALA A 650 18.37 30.71 -17.48
CA ALA A 650 19.77 30.48 -17.85
C ALA A 650 20.40 29.32 -17.07
N ASP A 651 19.97 29.10 -15.83
CA ASP A 651 20.47 28.04 -14.94
C ASP A 651 19.63 26.76 -15.00
N HIS A 652 18.63 26.67 -15.89
CA HIS A 652 17.75 25.50 -15.97
C HIS A 652 18.52 24.18 -16.08
N ASP A 653 19.63 24.15 -16.82
CA ASP A 653 20.42 22.93 -17.03
C ASP A 653 21.11 22.46 -15.73
N LYS A 654 21.29 23.35 -14.75
CA LYS A 654 21.78 23.02 -13.39
C LYS A 654 20.67 22.52 -12.46
N HIS A 655 19.44 22.90 -12.74
CA HIS A 655 18.25 22.58 -11.94
C HIS A 655 17.40 21.44 -12.52
N GLY A 656 17.71 21.01 -13.75
CA GLY A 656 17.14 19.82 -14.37
C GLY A 656 17.42 18.60 -13.48
N PRO A 657 16.41 17.74 -13.21
CA PRO A 657 16.65 16.51 -12.47
C PRO A 657 17.72 15.67 -13.19
N LYS A 658 18.59 14.98 -12.44
CA LYS A 658 19.36 13.86 -12.99
C LYS A 658 18.33 12.85 -13.51
N ILE A 659 18.21 12.75 -14.81
CA ILE A 659 17.13 12.05 -15.48
C ILE A 659 17.18 10.58 -15.08
N ALA A 660 16.01 9.95 -14.89
CA ALA A 660 15.95 8.53 -14.61
C ALA A 660 16.58 7.77 -15.81
N PRO A 661 17.40 6.73 -15.58
CA PRO A 661 18.15 6.04 -16.66
C PRO A 661 17.27 5.49 -17.80
N ASP A 662 15.97 5.40 -17.58
CA ASP A 662 14.93 4.87 -18.45
C ASP A 662 14.08 5.94 -19.15
N ALA A 663 14.35 7.23 -18.94
CA ALA A 663 13.64 8.29 -19.67
C ALA A 663 13.93 8.19 -21.17
N SER A 664 12.90 8.35 -21.99
CA SER A 664 13.11 8.30 -23.43
C SER A 664 13.89 9.55 -23.89
N ALA A 665 14.90 9.36 -24.75
CA ALA A 665 15.64 10.45 -25.39
C ALA A 665 14.71 11.48 -26.08
N ASN A 666 13.51 11.05 -26.50
CA ASN A 666 12.50 11.92 -27.09
C ASN A 666 11.86 12.87 -26.06
N SER A 667 11.65 12.41 -24.82
CA SER A 667 11.11 13.25 -23.73
C SER A 667 12.10 14.32 -23.31
N GLU A 668 13.40 13.99 -23.30
CA GLU A 668 14.50 14.93 -23.03
C GLU A 668 14.57 16.00 -24.15
N ALA A 669 14.67 15.55 -25.40
CA ALA A 669 14.74 16.45 -26.55
C ALA A 669 13.51 17.38 -26.64
N ARG A 670 12.32 16.90 -26.24
CA ARG A 670 11.11 17.73 -26.16
C ARG A 670 11.23 18.81 -25.09
N ASN A 671 11.75 18.47 -23.91
CA ASN A 671 11.92 19.44 -22.83
C ASN A 671 12.98 20.49 -23.21
N ASP A 672 14.09 20.07 -23.80
CA ASP A 672 15.15 20.97 -24.27
C ASP A 672 14.63 21.94 -25.34
N GLU A 673 13.83 21.46 -26.29
CA GLU A 673 13.21 22.31 -27.30
C GLU A 673 12.27 23.36 -26.68
N LEU A 674 11.51 23.02 -25.62
CA LEU A 674 10.64 23.97 -24.93
C LEU A 674 11.44 25.04 -24.18
N ILE A 675 12.54 24.65 -23.54
CA ILE A 675 13.45 25.58 -22.84
C ILE A 675 14.15 26.49 -23.83
N ASN A 676 14.68 25.94 -24.94
CA ASN A 676 15.33 26.72 -25.99
C ASN A 676 14.34 27.69 -26.64
N ARG A 677 13.10 27.27 -26.88
CA ARG A 677 12.03 28.17 -27.36
C ARG A 677 11.82 29.37 -26.45
N ALA A 678 11.85 29.18 -25.13
CA ALA A 678 11.75 30.28 -24.18
C ALA A 678 13.01 31.18 -24.18
N ARG A 679 14.21 30.57 -24.24
CA ARG A 679 15.50 31.30 -24.30
C ARG A 679 15.65 32.16 -25.55
N GLU A 680 15.25 31.63 -26.70
CA GLU A 680 15.36 32.32 -28.01
C GLU A 680 14.31 33.43 -28.19
N ASN A 681 13.29 33.48 -27.34
CA ASN A 681 12.18 34.43 -27.44
C ASN A 681 11.94 35.15 -26.10
N PRO A 682 12.92 35.93 -25.62
CA PRO A 682 12.84 36.60 -24.31
C PRO A 682 11.60 37.50 -24.22
N GLY A 683 10.92 37.46 -23.08
CA GLY A 683 9.71 38.24 -22.81
C GLY A 683 8.43 37.70 -23.45
N LYS A 684 8.49 36.73 -24.38
CA LYS A 684 7.30 36.17 -25.05
C LYS A 684 6.74 34.92 -24.40
N TYR A 685 7.59 34.20 -23.66
CA TYR A 685 7.23 32.96 -22.99
C TYR A 685 7.74 32.96 -21.56
N GLY A 686 6.94 32.37 -20.67
CA GLY A 686 7.38 31.87 -19.38
C GLY A 686 7.39 30.34 -19.38
N VAL A 687 8.08 29.75 -18.41
CA VAL A 687 8.14 28.30 -18.23
C VAL A 687 7.65 27.95 -16.82
N VAL A 688 6.72 27.00 -16.75
CA VAL A 688 6.31 26.34 -15.51
C VAL A 688 6.82 24.91 -15.54
N GLN A 689 7.70 24.58 -14.61
CA GLN A 689 8.24 23.26 -14.39
C GLN A 689 7.51 22.58 -13.23
N SER A 690 7.01 21.38 -13.44
CA SER A 690 6.30 20.60 -12.42
C SER A 690 6.98 19.25 -12.19
N LYS A 691 7.19 18.87 -10.93
CA LYS A 691 7.58 17.51 -10.52
C LYS A 691 6.34 16.75 -10.06
N ILE A 692 6.08 15.59 -10.67
CA ILE A 692 4.91 14.76 -10.36
C ILE A 692 5.32 13.34 -10.00
N ALA A 693 4.52 12.67 -9.15
CA ALA A 693 4.77 11.30 -8.74
C ALA A 693 4.51 10.35 -9.91
N ASN A 694 5.43 9.44 -10.20
CA ASN A 694 5.28 8.39 -11.21
C ASN A 694 5.68 7.04 -10.61
N GLY A 695 4.95 6.66 -9.56
CA GLY A 695 5.19 5.44 -8.79
C GLY A 695 6.50 5.54 -8.03
N GLN A 696 7.44 4.68 -8.37
CA GLN A 696 8.74 4.64 -7.70
C GLN A 696 9.70 5.73 -8.17
N GLY A 697 9.36 6.36 -9.30
CA GLY A 697 10.08 7.48 -9.84
C GLY A 697 9.29 8.78 -9.70
N GLN A 698 9.85 9.81 -10.33
CA GLN A 698 9.22 11.09 -10.53
C GLN A 698 9.27 11.41 -12.01
N GLN A 699 8.33 12.23 -12.49
CA GLN A 699 8.37 12.77 -13.83
C GLN A 699 8.43 14.30 -13.78
N LEU A 700 9.22 14.87 -14.68
CA LEU A 700 9.25 16.31 -14.92
C LEU A 700 8.32 16.66 -16.07
N VAL A 701 7.47 17.65 -15.86
CA VAL A 701 6.56 18.18 -16.88
C VAL A 701 6.81 19.68 -17.05
N LEU A 702 7.08 20.10 -18.28
CA LEU A 702 7.25 21.52 -18.63
C LEU A 702 6.01 22.04 -19.35
N SER A 703 5.47 23.15 -18.85
CA SER A 703 4.39 23.91 -19.46
C SER A 703 4.92 25.27 -19.91
N VAL A 704 4.74 25.61 -21.18
CA VAL A 704 5.06 26.94 -21.70
C VAL A 704 3.83 27.83 -21.57
N VAL A 705 4.00 29.01 -20.98
CA VAL A 705 2.96 30.02 -20.78
C VAL A 705 3.32 31.30 -21.53
N PRO A 706 2.36 32.18 -21.86
CA PRO A 706 2.66 33.49 -22.45
C PRO A 706 3.58 34.33 -21.54
N GLY A 707 4.36 35.25 -22.12
CA GLY A 707 5.23 36.14 -21.34
C GLY A 707 4.49 36.99 -20.31
N ALA A 708 3.28 37.44 -20.68
CA ALA A 708 2.35 38.15 -19.79
C ALA A 708 1.74 37.27 -18.67
N PHE A 709 2.18 36.00 -18.54
CA PHE A 709 1.69 35.12 -17.48
C PHE A 709 2.00 35.65 -16.07
N TRP A 710 3.06 36.44 -15.96
CA TRP A 710 3.44 37.08 -14.69
C TRP A 710 2.64 38.35 -14.38
N ASP A 711 1.79 38.84 -15.29
CA ASP A 711 1.02 40.07 -15.12
C ASP A 711 -0.37 39.77 -14.52
N ASP A 712 -0.92 40.71 -13.74
CA ASP A 712 -2.27 40.57 -13.13
C ASP A 712 -3.40 40.69 -14.16
N ALA A 713 -3.11 41.23 -15.35
CA ALA A 713 -4.06 41.43 -16.41
C ALA A 713 -4.22 40.15 -17.25
N GLY A 714 -5.35 39.45 -17.09
CA GLY A 714 -5.83 38.56 -18.16
C GLY A 714 -6.53 37.26 -17.75
N TRP A 715 -6.66 36.94 -16.47
CA TRP A 715 -7.48 35.82 -16.01
C TRP A 715 -8.22 36.23 -14.73
N VAL A 716 -9.35 36.91 -14.90
CA VAL A 716 -10.31 37.06 -13.80
C VAL A 716 -10.96 35.68 -13.63
N VAL A 717 -10.55 34.94 -12.61
CA VAL A 717 -11.48 33.97 -12.01
C VAL A 717 -12.38 34.87 -11.18
N ASP A 718 -13.63 35.06 -11.60
CA ASP A 718 -14.58 35.91 -10.88
C ASP A 718 -14.53 35.51 -9.40
N GLU A 719 -14.21 36.46 -8.52
CA GLU A 719 -14.20 36.24 -7.07
C GLU A 719 -15.61 35.79 -6.58
N GLU A 720 -16.66 36.00 -7.37
CA GLU A 720 -18.01 35.48 -7.12
C GLU A 720 -18.14 33.94 -7.23
N ASP A 721 -17.19 33.23 -7.86
CA ASP A 721 -17.14 31.76 -7.82
C ASP A 721 -16.34 31.20 -6.63
N SER A 722 -15.75 32.08 -5.80
CA SER A 722 -15.11 31.71 -4.53
C SER A 722 -16.10 31.64 -3.34
N VAL A 723 -17.40 31.78 -3.60
CA VAL A 723 -18.47 31.73 -2.60
C VAL A 723 -18.56 30.34 -1.96
N GLU A 724 -18.82 30.33 -0.66
CA GLU A 724 -19.22 29.16 0.14
C GLU A 724 -20.27 28.29 -0.58
N TYR A 725 -19.86 27.35 -1.42
CA TYR A 725 -20.77 26.44 -2.11
C TYR A 725 -21.13 25.27 -1.19
N ARG A 726 -22.13 25.51 -0.35
CA ARG A 726 -22.91 24.46 0.33
C ARG A 726 -23.89 23.83 -0.65
N ALA A 727 -23.72 22.53 -0.87
CA ALA A 727 -24.77 21.54 -1.12
C ALA A 727 -25.83 21.87 -2.18
N GLU A 728 -25.48 21.82 -3.47
CA GLU A 728 -26.45 21.74 -4.59
C GLU A 728 -25.80 21.06 -5.83
N ALA A 729 -25.08 19.95 -5.64
CA ALA A 729 -24.36 19.24 -6.70
C ALA A 729 -25.04 17.94 -7.18
N ASP A 730 -26.29 17.69 -6.76
CA ASP A 730 -26.94 16.38 -6.94
C ASP A 730 -27.85 16.27 -8.17
N ASN A 731 -28.01 17.32 -9.00
CA ASN A 731 -28.91 17.30 -10.17
C ASN A 731 -28.20 17.39 -11.54
N ASP A 732 -26.88 17.54 -11.60
CA ASP A 732 -26.16 17.83 -12.86
C ASP A 732 -26.07 16.62 -13.82
N GLU A 733 -26.09 15.37 -13.35
CA GLU A 733 -25.94 14.20 -14.23
C GLU A 733 -27.19 13.97 -15.12
N GLU A 734 -28.40 14.24 -14.61
CA GLU A 734 -29.66 14.13 -15.36
C GLU A 734 -29.82 15.29 -16.36
N GLU A 735 -29.36 16.49 -16.00
CA GLU A 735 -29.34 17.64 -16.91
C GLU A 735 -28.27 17.49 -18.01
N GLU A 736 -27.12 16.88 -17.72
CA GLU A 736 -26.04 16.60 -18.69
C GLU A 736 -26.44 15.47 -19.67
N GLU A 737 -27.10 14.39 -19.20
CA GLU A 737 -27.66 13.37 -20.10
C GLU A 737 -28.81 13.93 -20.97
N ALA A 738 -29.68 14.79 -20.42
CA ALA A 738 -30.73 15.46 -21.18
C ALA A 738 -30.17 16.46 -22.21
N PHE A 739 -29.06 17.14 -21.88
CA PHE A 739 -28.36 18.06 -22.77
C PHE A 739 -27.63 17.32 -23.90
N LEU A 740 -26.95 16.21 -23.60
CA LEU A 740 -26.28 15.36 -24.59
C LEU A 740 -27.29 14.61 -25.49
N ALA A 741 -28.43 14.18 -24.94
CA ALA A 741 -29.53 13.58 -25.71
C ALA A 741 -30.19 14.60 -26.66
N LYS A 742 -30.35 15.86 -26.25
CA LYS A 742 -30.79 16.96 -27.14
C LYS A 742 -29.78 17.24 -28.26
N LEU A 743 -28.48 17.22 -27.96
CA LEU A 743 -27.41 17.37 -28.95
C LEU A 743 -27.37 16.22 -29.99
N GLN A 744 -27.66 14.98 -29.58
CA GLN A 744 -27.74 13.84 -30.49
C GLN A 744 -29.03 13.82 -31.32
N ALA A 745 -30.14 14.31 -30.78
CA ALA A 745 -31.41 14.43 -31.51
C ALA A 745 -31.38 15.54 -32.57
N GLN A 746 -30.67 16.65 -32.31
CA GLN A 746 -30.57 17.80 -33.22
C GLN A 746 -29.53 17.62 -34.34
N GLY A 747 -28.70 16.57 -34.29
CA GLY A 747 -27.70 16.27 -35.33
C GLY A 747 -28.22 15.45 -36.53
N ARG A 748 -29.52 15.12 -36.60
CA ARG A 748 -30.08 14.26 -37.67
C ARG A 748 -30.99 14.96 -38.68
N GLU A 749 -31.26 16.25 -38.54
CA GLU A 749 -32.07 17.00 -39.51
C GLU A 749 -31.31 18.23 -40.02
N GLY A 750 -30.58 18.06 -41.12
CA GLY A 750 -30.51 19.09 -42.16
C GLY A 750 -31.62 18.75 -43.17
N LEU A 751 -32.33 19.68 -43.80
CA LEU A 751 -31.92 20.92 -44.41
C LEU A 751 -33.19 21.78 -44.61
N ASP A 752 -32.98 23.07 -44.85
CA ASP A 752 -33.95 24.09 -45.30
C ASP A 752 -34.62 24.92 -44.20
N GLY A 753 -34.10 26.14 -44.00
CA GLY A 753 -34.74 27.18 -43.21
C GLY A 753 -33.75 28.21 -42.68
N ASP A 754 -33.67 29.34 -43.38
CA ASP A 754 -33.10 30.59 -42.88
C ASP A 754 -33.82 30.98 -41.57
N ASP A 755 -33.15 30.93 -40.42
CA ASP A 755 -33.55 31.77 -39.29
C ASP A 755 -32.47 31.94 -38.20
N SER A 756 -32.23 33.22 -37.94
CA SER A 756 -31.44 33.89 -36.92
C SER A 756 -31.67 33.47 -35.44
N LYS A 757 -31.35 32.23 -35.05
CA LYS A 757 -31.20 31.84 -33.63
C LYS A 757 -29.87 31.14 -33.36
N GLY A 758 -29.02 31.81 -32.60
CA GLY A 758 -27.70 31.32 -32.18
C GLY A 758 -27.76 30.01 -31.38
N PHE A 759 -26.77 29.16 -31.65
CA PHE A 759 -26.59 27.76 -31.21
C PHE A 759 -26.46 27.53 -29.68
N LEU A 760 -26.87 28.47 -28.82
CA LEU A 760 -26.67 28.36 -27.37
C LEU A 760 -27.87 28.77 -26.51
N GLY A 761 -28.96 29.30 -27.08
CA GLY A 761 -30.05 29.87 -26.26
C GLY A 761 -29.64 31.09 -25.41
N LEU A 762 -28.35 31.45 -25.43
CA LEU A 762 -27.79 32.68 -24.89
C LEU A 762 -27.97 33.80 -25.91
N LYS A 763 -28.28 34.99 -25.43
CA LYS A 763 -28.35 36.18 -26.29
C LYS A 763 -26.95 36.49 -26.80
N PRO A 764 -26.80 37.01 -28.03
CA PRO A 764 -25.49 37.40 -28.59
C PRO A 764 -24.66 38.28 -27.64
N GLU A 765 -25.34 39.13 -26.86
CA GLU A 765 -24.77 40.01 -25.84
C GLU A 765 -24.10 39.29 -24.65
N GLU A 766 -24.55 38.07 -24.30
CA GLU A 766 -24.01 37.25 -23.20
C GLU A 766 -22.77 36.47 -23.64
N VAL A 767 -22.79 35.98 -24.88
CA VAL A 767 -21.59 35.39 -25.53
C VAL A 767 -20.54 36.47 -25.75
N GLU A 768 -20.96 37.69 -26.12
CA GLU A 768 -20.07 38.84 -26.27
C GLU A 768 -19.54 39.33 -24.91
N ARG A 769 -20.29 39.22 -23.80
CA ARG A 769 -19.78 39.45 -22.43
C ARG A 769 -18.76 38.40 -21.97
N MET A 770 -19.01 37.11 -22.17
CA MET A 770 -18.03 36.06 -21.86
C MET A 770 -16.77 36.21 -22.71
N MET A 771 -16.92 36.53 -23.99
CA MET A 771 -15.80 36.82 -24.88
C MET A 771 -15.12 38.15 -24.52
N SER A 772 -15.84 39.13 -23.95
CA SER A 772 -15.31 40.40 -23.42
C SER A 772 -14.67 40.29 -22.02
N ALA A 773 -14.88 39.19 -21.31
CA ALA A 773 -14.22 38.87 -20.05
C ALA A 773 -12.92 38.05 -20.30
N ILE A 774 -12.93 37.21 -21.34
CA ILE A 774 -11.75 36.47 -21.82
C ILE A 774 -10.84 37.36 -22.68
N ASN A 775 -11.40 38.38 -23.30
CA ASN A 775 -10.71 39.31 -24.17
C ASN A 775 -11.17 40.68 -23.68
N LEU A 776 -10.28 41.61 -23.30
CA LEU A 776 -10.30 43.02 -23.73
C LEU A 776 -9.52 43.97 -22.80
N LYS A 777 -8.56 44.65 -23.45
CA LYS A 777 -8.26 46.10 -23.43
C LYS A 777 -7.75 46.70 -22.11
N ASN A 778 -6.51 47.18 -22.01
CA ASN A 778 -5.53 47.65 -23.01
C ASN A 778 -4.16 47.00 -22.84
#